data_AF-A0A2T2ZVD1-F1
#
_entry.id   AF-A0A2T2ZVD1-F1
#
_cell.length_a   1.000
_cell.length_b   1.000
_cell.length_c   1.000
_cell.angle_alpha   90.00
_cell.angle_beta   90.00
_cell.angle_gamma   90.00
#
_symmetry.space_group_name_H-M   'P 1'
#
loop_
_entity.id
_entity.type
_entity.pdbx_description
1 polymer ?
#
loop_
_entity_poly.entity_id
_entity_poly.type
_entity_poly.pdbx_seq_one_letter_code
_entity_poly.pdbx_strand_id
1 'polypeptide(L)'
;MARLVVRVCTSTRTASALPLSAALALTHCCGRSLRNPGSYPRGHRHGLRWLDVRPQGAGVGRVCLPGLEPSRRAYSASPKGTSKQATQLQSAYMRLARHGLIPRLAVEKRQADSPTDVEPFRWTATLSVDELDIAASGQGPRRYDAEHAAATQLLGLLDRQEVIQQLATRPRYNINRNSAHQTVQQYYSVIGGGEITAPDLTRDEADDSHTCQLTCAGKPVGEPATAASQNDARDIAVLSLAQRIATGDPELYPAGLANPFNPSIVLSAKQIAAFRAFNNRAKAYMLANSQFRTPSSTFIDTCLAGLHVAPSLGRLLTMGVITRCLDPAIIYAVLEGLPPPADTEAFESSQDWWRSMAAWEGDHAGYHLILLKLRQKVLFGLTGQEPDSQPQNKIIPTNHELGIIKAIDAAAQHLEYHILSTGLTKFRMANPDSYRRVDTLPLHLRAQPYGGHHNSNIRRSRLVRQILGLAFGRNIAQMQPPCLIPYGSTQDEPRLITLKMNAQHVQAAQRVHVGFRPTFGSLKMCLASVGPLVVFSGRQHTPDLQAAAEEEEEGGEEEITEDKPISARYFTSLSSLEAFMYSHTAVPHEPAPGSPSVVVEEYDDDDIFPSTDHSRVIVNDWLPILVKSEARDVSHEEATALLLESRALLRQAYDTAITQFFTKAKTAIEFYDLVSEMLKAMTINSRQPD
;
A
#
# COMPACT_ATOMS: atom_id res chain seq x y z
N MET A 1 -31.47 42.04 -34.64
CA MET A 1 -31.45 41.72 -33.20
C MET A 1 -32.47 40.62 -32.92
N ALA A 2 -32.03 39.36 -32.85
CA ALA A 2 -32.91 38.22 -32.59
C ALA A 2 -32.72 37.76 -31.14
N ARG A 3 -33.80 37.83 -30.34
CA ARG A 3 -33.83 37.34 -28.95
C ARG A 3 -33.90 35.81 -28.95
N LEU A 4 -32.84 35.18 -28.45
CA LEU A 4 -32.81 33.74 -28.15
C LEU A 4 -33.61 33.52 -26.86
N VAL A 5 -34.80 32.92 -26.98
CA VAL A 5 -35.59 32.48 -25.83
C VAL A 5 -35.08 31.10 -25.41
N VAL A 6 -34.36 31.04 -24.28
CA VAL A 6 -33.99 29.78 -23.63
C VAL A 6 -35.23 29.25 -22.93
N ARG A 7 -35.82 28.18 -23.47
CA ARG A 7 -36.96 27.48 -22.88
C ARG A 7 -36.42 26.48 -21.85
N VAL A 8 -36.47 26.82 -20.57
CA VAL A 8 -36.25 25.89 -19.47
C VAL A 8 -37.47 24.99 -19.37
N CYS A 9 -37.34 23.72 -19.77
CA CYS A 9 -38.39 22.72 -19.56
C CYS A 9 -38.31 22.21 -18.11
N THR A 10 -39.17 22.73 -17.23
CA THR A 10 -39.48 22.10 -15.95
C THR A 10 -40.48 20.96 -16.20
N SER A 11 -39.97 19.75 -16.42
CA SER A 11 -40.78 18.53 -16.40
C SER A 11 -40.77 17.94 -14.98
N THR A 12 -41.76 18.31 -14.17
CA THR A 12 -42.10 17.60 -12.93
C THR A 12 -42.83 16.30 -13.27
N ARG A 13 -42.07 15.21 -13.38
CA ARG A 13 -42.56 13.84 -13.11
C ARG A 13 -41.55 13.16 -12.21
N THR A 14 -41.85 13.15 -10.92
CA THR A 14 -41.15 12.37 -9.90
C THR A 14 -41.40 10.88 -10.15
N ALA A 15 -40.53 10.26 -10.94
CA ALA A 15 -40.18 8.87 -10.72
C ALA A 15 -39.09 8.88 -9.65
N SER A 16 -39.38 8.35 -8.47
CA SER A 16 -38.37 8.14 -7.42
C SER A 16 -37.32 7.17 -7.95
N ALA A 17 -36.20 7.71 -8.45
CA ALA A 17 -35.04 6.91 -8.79
C ALA A 17 -34.48 6.31 -7.50
N LEU A 18 -34.49 4.98 -7.40
CA LEU A 18 -33.74 4.28 -6.35
C LEU A 18 -32.25 4.63 -6.51
N PRO A 19 -31.51 4.86 -5.42
CA PRO A 19 -30.07 5.05 -5.50
C PRO A 19 -29.42 3.83 -6.17
N LEU A 20 -28.40 4.05 -7.01
CA LEU A 20 -27.73 3.01 -7.80
C LEU A 20 -27.31 1.79 -6.94
N SER A 21 -26.95 2.02 -5.67
CA SER A 21 -26.64 0.99 -4.68
C SER A 21 -27.83 0.04 -4.40
N ALA A 22 -29.06 0.55 -4.34
CA ALA A 22 -30.26 -0.25 -4.12
C ALA A 22 -30.66 -1.06 -5.38
N ALA A 23 -30.47 -0.48 -6.57
CA ALA A 23 -30.71 -1.19 -7.83
C ALA A 23 -29.72 -2.36 -8.04
N LEU A 24 -28.44 -2.17 -7.69
CA LEU A 24 -27.40 -3.20 -7.79
C LEU A 24 -27.57 -4.32 -6.74
N ALA A 25 -28.09 -4.01 -5.55
CA ALA A 25 -28.38 -5.00 -4.52
C ALA A 25 -29.56 -5.93 -4.90
N LEU A 26 -30.57 -5.41 -5.60
CA LEU A 26 -31.77 -6.18 -5.99
C LEU A 26 -31.48 -7.25 -7.07
N THR A 27 -30.51 -7.03 -7.95
CA THR A 27 -30.09 -8.04 -8.94
C THR A 27 -29.42 -9.27 -8.33
N HIS A 28 -28.88 -9.18 -7.11
CA HIS A 28 -28.19 -10.29 -6.44
C HIS A 28 -29.11 -11.22 -5.64
N CYS A 29 -30.38 -10.87 -5.43
CA CYS A 29 -31.31 -11.64 -4.59
C CYS A 29 -32.10 -12.74 -5.33
N CYS A 30 -32.06 -12.81 -6.66
CA CYS A 30 -32.90 -13.74 -7.44
C CYS A 30 -32.24 -15.09 -7.79
N GLY A 31 -31.23 -15.52 -7.03
CA GLY A 31 -30.48 -16.76 -7.28
C GLY A 31 -30.43 -17.72 -6.09
N ARG A 32 -31.57 -18.09 -5.50
CA ARG A 32 -31.64 -19.23 -4.55
C ARG A 32 -32.55 -20.32 -5.10
N SER A 33 -31.94 -21.34 -5.70
CA SER A 33 -32.60 -22.58 -6.10
C SER A 33 -32.75 -23.53 -4.91
N LEU A 34 -33.93 -24.14 -4.85
CA LEU A 34 -34.40 -25.15 -3.90
C LEU A 34 -33.73 -26.53 -4.07
N ARG A 35 -33.82 -27.34 -2.99
CA ARG A 35 -33.54 -28.81 -2.80
C ARG A 35 -32.17 -29.14 -2.18
N ASN A 36 -32.02 -30.00 -1.16
CA ASN A 36 -32.93 -30.88 -0.40
C ASN A 36 -32.28 -31.28 0.97
N PRO A 37 -33.02 -31.89 1.91
CA PRO A 37 -32.60 -32.12 3.31
C PRO A 37 -31.94 -33.49 3.53
N GLY A 38 -31.04 -33.56 4.51
CA GLY A 38 -30.39 -34.80 4.94
C GLY A 38 -29.84 -34.67 6.36
N SER A 39 -30.67 -35.03 7.33
CA SER A 39 -30.37 -35.20 8.76
C SER A 39 -29.38 -36.32 9.05
N TYR A 40 -28.52 -36.18 10.07
CA TYR A 40 -28.35 -37.12 11.20
C TYR A 40 -27.46 -36.51 12.31
N PRO A 41 -27.72 -36.77 13.61
CA PRO A 41 -27.01 -36.14 14.72
C PRO A 41 -26.07 -37.11 15.48
N ARG A 42 -24.92 -36.60 15.93
CA ARG A 42 -24.11 -37.10 17.07
C ARG A 42 -23.38 -35.87 17.62
N GLY A 43 -23.51 -35.40 18.85
CA GLY A 43 -23.62 -36.13 20.11
C GLY A 43 -22.20 -36.35 20.65
N HIS A 44 -21.71 -35.47 21.53
CA HIS A 44 -21.06 -35.84 22.80
C HIS A 44 -20.67 -34.60 23.63
N ARG A 45 -21.01 -34.71 24.92
CA ARG A 45 -20.75 -33.80 26.03
C ARG A 45 -19.35 -34.03 26.60
N HIS A 46 -18.64 -32.95 26.94
CA HIS A 46 -17.78 -32.81 28.12
C HIS A 46 -17.77 -31.29 28.41
N GLY A 47 -18.16 -30.73 29.56
CA GLY A 47 -17.99 -31.21 30.92
C GLY A 47 -16.80 -30.50 31.59
N LEU A 48 -16.73 -29.16 31.53
CA LEU A 48 -15.69 -28.37 32.22
C LEU A 48 -16.24 -27.84 33.55
N ARG A 49 -15.63 -28.29 34.65
CA ARG A 49 -15.78 -27.69 35.98
C ARG A 49 -14.81 -26.50 36.08
N TRP A 50 -15.36 -25.34 36.37
CA TRP A 50 -14.60 -24.17 36.80
C TRP A 50 -14.30 -24.28 38.30
N LEU A 51 -13.07 -23.99 38.69
CA LEU A 51 -12.64 -23.84 40.07
C LEU A 51 -12.14 -22.40 40.19
N ASP A 52 -13.01 -21.53 40.70
CA ASP A 52 -12.70 -20.13 41.01
C ASP A 52 -11.72 -20.07 42.17
N VAL A 53 -10.56 -19.45 41.95
CA VAL A 53 -9.68 -18.96 43.01
C VAL A 53 -9.40 -17.50 42.73
N ARG A 54 -9.98 -16.61 43.54
CA ARG A 54 -9.68 -15.18 43.55
C ARG A 54 -8.32 -14.93 44.22
N PRO A 55 -7.47 -14.05 43.70
CA PRO A 55 -6.46 -13.38 44.52
C PRO A 55 -6.94 -11.96 44.90
N GLN A 56 -6.86 -11.68 46.20
CA GLN A 56 -6.86 -10.33 46.76
C GLN A 56 -5.49 -9.68 46.45
N GLY A 57 -5.51 -8.38 46.16
CA GLY A 57 -4.36 -7.66 45.60
C GLY A 57 -3.34 -7.16 46.61
N ALA A 58 -2.29 -6.53 46.08
CA ALA A 58 -1.78 -5.19 46.43
C ALA A 58 -0.33 -5.00 45.93
N GLY A 59 -0.04 -3.82 45.38
CA GLY A 59 1.28 -3.18 45.43
C GLY A 59 2.16 -3.31 44.19
N VAL A 60 2.16 -2.28 43.34
CA VAL A 60 3.20 -2.07 42.31
C VAL A 60 4.47 -1.56 43.00
N GLY A 61 5.44 -2.45 43.15
CA GLY A 61 6.84 -2.13 43.42
C GLY A 61 7.69 -2.93 42.45
N ARG A 62 8.77 -2.33 41.91
CA ARG A 62 9.76 -3.05 41.09
C ARG A 62 10.34 -4.21 41.92
N VAL A 63 9.94 -5.44 41.61
CA VAL A 63 10.45 -6.64 42.26
C VAL A 63 11.60 -7.22 41.43
N CYS A 64 12.83 -6.99 41.86
CA CYS A 64 13.94 -7.88 41.53
C CYS A 64 13.82 -9.12 42.44
N LEU A 65 13.37 -10.26 41.91
CA LEU A 65 13.33 -11.51 42.66
C LEU A 65 14.74 -12.13 42.77
N PRO A 66 15.21 -12.51 43.97
CA PRO A 66 16.43 -13.33 44.11
C PRO A 66 16.16 -14.76 43.63
N GLY A 67 17.21 -15.37 43.06
CA GLY A 67 17.17 -16.55 42.21
C GLY A 67 16.46 -17.78 42.79
N LEU A 68 15.63 -18.39 41.94
CA LEU A 68 15.31 -19.81 42.03
C LEU A 68 16.58 -20.60 41.67
N GLU A 69 17.24 -21.18 42.67
CA GLU A 69 18.33 -22.13 42.43
C GLU A 69 17.81 -23.34 41.65
N PRO A 70 18.36 -23.68 40.47
CA PRO A 70 18.05 -24.92 39.80
C PRO A 70 18.66 -26.08 40.58
N SER A 71 17.85 -27.12 40.81
CA SER A 71 18.28 -28.40 41.36
C SER A 71 19.55 -28.89 40.64
N ARG A 72 20.65 -29.01 41.40
CA ARG A 72 21.93 -29.58 40.96
C ARG A 72 21.75 -31.04 40.52
N ARG A 73 21.37 -31.26 39.26
CA ARG A 73 21.69 -32.51 38.54
C ARG A 73 22.86 -32.22 37.60
N ALA A 74 24.00 -32.82 37.93
CA ALA A 74 25.22 -32.73 37.15
C ALA A 74 25.00 -33.30 35.74
N TYR A 75 24.90 -32.42 34.75
CA TYR A 75 25.07 -32.77 33.35
C TYR A 75 26.55 -32.64 32.99
N SER A 76 27.32 -33.70 33.23
CA SER A 76 28.65 -33.86 32.63
C SER A 76 28.49 -34.53 31.26
N ALA A 77 28.16 -33.74 30.24
CA ALA A 77 28.23 -34.16 28.85
C ALA A 77 28.99 -33.10 28.05
N SER A 78 30.18 -33.46 27.59
CA SER A 78 30.97 -32.67 26.63
C SER A 78 30.14 -32.45 25.35
N PRO A 79 29.84 -31.21 24.92
CA PRO A 79 29.04 -30.98 23.73
C PRO A 79 29.93 -31.03 22.49
N LYS A 80 30.25 -32.24 22.03
CA LYS A 80 30.60 -32.47 20.62
C LYS A 80 29.38 -33.04 19.92
N GLY A 81 28.61 -32.15 19.31
CA GLY A 81 27.63 -32.48 18.27
C GLY A 81 26.17 -32.55 18.73
N THR A 82 25.39 -31.53 18.35
CA THR A 82 24.34 -31.67 17.32
C THR A 82 24.02 -30.28 16.76
N SER A 83 24.35 -30.05 15.50
CA SER A 83 24.30 -28.76 14.79
C SER A 83 22.90 -28.27 14.38
N LYS A 84 21.83 -28.58 15.13
CA LYS A 84 20.45 -28.30 14.67
C LYS A 84 19.46 -27.71 15.68
N GLN A 85 19.81 -27.54 16.95
CA GLN A 85 18.92 -26.83 17.87
C GLN A 85 19.24 -25.35 17.83
N ALA A 86 18.24 -24.53 17.47
CA ALA A 86 18.29 -23.10 17.69
C ALA A 86 18.57 -22.85 19.18
N THR A 87 19.52 -21.97 19.48
CA THR A 87 19.81 -21.64 20.88
C THR A 87 18.59 -20.97 21.51
N GLN A 88 18.49 -21.04 22.84
CA GLN A 88 17.42 -20.33 23.57
C GLN A 88 17.50 -18.82 23.34
N LEU A 89 18.71 -18.28 23.19
CA LEU A 89 18.96 -16.89 22.85
C LEU A 89 18.29 -16.53 21.51
N GLN A 90 18.57 -17.30 20.45
CA GLN A 90 17.92 -17.10 19.15
C GLN A 90 16.40 -17.20 19.25
N SER A 91 15.89 -18.14 20.04
CA SER A 91 14.45 -18.33 20.25
C SER A 91 13.79 -17.12 20.92
N ALA A 92 14.45 -16.51 21.90
CA ALA A 92 13.99 -15.27 22.53
C ALA A 92 13.95 -14.11 21.53
N TYR A 93 15.01 -13.89 20.75
CA TYR A 93 15.04 -12.87 19.69
C TYR A 93 13.96 -13.10 18.65
N MET A 94 13.78 -14.33 18.14
CA MET A 94 12.75 -14.63 17.15
C MET A 94 11.34 -14.41 17.70
N ARG A 95 11.08 -14.71 18.98
CA ARG A 95 9.76 -14.50 19.59
C ARG A 95 9.45 -13.01 19.68
N LEU A 96 10.42 -12.19 20.08
CA LEU A 96 10.26 -10.74 20.22
C LEU A 96 10.24 -10.01 18.87
N ALA A 97 11.07 -10.42 17.91
CA ALA A 97 11.11 -9.82 16.57
C ALA A 97 9.75 -9.93 15.85
N ARG A 98 8.95 -10.96 16.15
CA ARG A 98 7.57 -11.08 15.67
C ARG A 98 6.63 -9.99 16.15
N HIS A 99 6.98 -9.28 17.21
CA HIS A 99 6.19 -8.16 17.75
C HIS A 99 6.90 -6.82 17.55
N GLY A 100 7.91 -6.78 16.67
CA GLY A 100 8.69 -5.58 16.39
C GLY A 100 9.59 -5.18 17.55
N LEU A 101 10.01 -6.14 18.38
CA LEU A 101 10.86 -5.92 19.54
C LEU A 101 12.21 -6.61 19.36
N ILE A 102 13.29 -5.99 19.85
CA ILE A 102 14.62 -6.58 19.90
C ILE A 102 15.11 -6.49 21.34
N PRO A 103 15.46 -7.61 22.01
CA PRO A 103 16.06 -7.54 23.33
C PRO A 103 17.48 -6.98 23.25
N ARG A 104 17.87 -6.18 24.25
CA ARG A 104 19.25 -5.73 24.45
C ARG A 104 20.00 -6.74 25.30
N LEU A 105 21.12 -7.25 24.78
CA LEU A 105 21.99 -8.18 25.48
C LEU A 105 23.21 -7.45 26.06
N ALA A 106 23.27 -7.36 27.39
CA ALA A 106 24.43 -6.89 28.12
C ALA A 106 25.14 -8.08 28.78
N VAL A 107 26.46 -8.20 28.61
CA VAL A 107 27.25 -9.29 29.18
C VAL A 107 28.42 -8.72 29.95
N GLU A 108 28.56 -9.14 31.21
CA GLU A 108 29.64 -8.73 32.11
C GLU A 108 30.42 -9.95 32.59
N LYS A 109 31.74 -9.86 32.54
CA LYS A 109 32.67 -10.81 33.17
C LYS A 109 32.97 -10.31 34.57
N ARG A 110 32.49 -11.02 35.59
CA ARG A 110 32.75 -10.70 37.00
C ARG A 110 33.80 -11.63 37.57
N GLN A 111 34.72 -11.07 38.35
CA GLN A 111 35.64 -11.86 39.15
C GLN A 111 34.84 -12.56 40.26
N ALA A 112 35.16 -13.81 40.58
CA ALA A 112 34.44 -14.52 41.63
C ALA A 112 34.60 -13.80 42.97
N ASP A 113 33.49 -13.56 43.68
CA ASP A 113 33.48 -12.83 44.96
C ASP A 113 34.26 -13.57 46.07
N SER A 114 34.52 -14.87 45.89
CA SER A 114 35.29 -15.69 46.81
C SER A 114 36.56 -16.25 46.17
N PRO A 115 37.73 -16.11 46.82
CA PRO A 115 38.98 -16.73 46.37
C PRO A 115 38.97 -18.27 46.46
N THR A 116 37.93 -18.87 47.05
CA THR A 116 37.76 -20.33 47.15
C THR A 116 36.93 -20.94 46.02
N ASP A 117 36.35 -20.13 45.13
CA ASP A 117 35.60 -20.66 43.99
C ASP A 117 36.57 -21.31 43.00
N VAL A 118 36.22 -22.53 42.56
CA VAL A 118 37.04 -23.37 41.66
C VAL A 118 37.21 -22.72 40.28
N GLU A 119 36.36 -21.74 39.94
CA GLU A 119 36.44 -20.97 38.71
C GLU A 119 36.69 -19.48 39.01
N PRO A 120 37.74 -18.88 38.43
CA PRO A 120 38.17 -17.52 38.78
C PRO A 120 37.22 -16.41 38.30
N PHE A 121 36.30 -16.72 37.39
CA PHE A 121 35.38 -15.75 36.79
C PHE A 121 33.99 -16.35 36.62
N ARG A 122 32.96 -15.51 36.79
CA ARG A 122 31.58 -15.83 36.41
C ARG A 122 31.07 -14.81 35.39
N TRP A 123 30.38 -15.32 34.39
CA TRP A 123 29.69 -14.49 33.41
C TRP A 123 28.29 -14.18 33.90
N THR A 124 27.89 -12.92 33.74
CA THR A 124 26.51 -12.47 33.94
C THR A 124 26.00 -11.89 32.63
N ALA A 125 24.94 -12.46 32.08
CA ALA A 125 24.26 -11.93 30.91
C ALA A 125 22.88 -11.39 31.34
N THR A 126 22.53 -10.22 30.84
CA THR A 126 21.22 -9.59 31.07
C THR A 126 20.57 -9.30 29.72
N LEU A 127 19.36 -9.81 29.52
CA LEU A 127 18.51 -9.46 28.39
C LEU A 127 17.40 -8.54 28.87
N SER A 128 17.33 -7.32 28.33
CA SER A 128 16.22 -6.39 28.60
C SER A 128 15.35 -6.15 27.37
N VAL A 129 14.06 -5.94 27.59
CA VAL A 129 13.11 -5.46 26.58
C VAL A 129 12.44 -4.22 27.18
N ASP A 130 13.04 -3.07 26.92
CA ASP A 130 12.70 -1.81 27.56
C ASP A 130 11.22 -1.46 27.33
N GLU A 131 10.67 -1.77 26.16
CA GLU A 131 9.30 -1.45 25.79
C GLU A 131 8.24 -2.37 26.42
N LEU A 132 8.68 -3.38 27.17
CA LEU A 132 7.84 -4.24 28.01
C LEU A 132 8.18 -4.08 29.51
N ASP A 133 9.16 -3.24 29.87
CA ASP A 133 9.74 -3.09 31.22
C ASP A 133 10.12 -4.45 31.86
N ILE A 134 10.68 -5.37 31.05
CA ILE A 134 11.16 -6.68 31.52
C ILE A 134 12.67 -6.81 31.32
N ALA A 135 13.32 -7.45 32.29
CA ALA A 135 14.71 -7.87 32.19
C ALA A 135 14.90 -9.25 32.81
N ALA A 136 15.77 -10.06 32.21
CA ALA A 136 16.12 -11.39 32.67
C ALA A 136 17.64 -11.52 32.76
N SER A 137 18.16 -12.08 33.85
CA SER A 137 19.60 -12.22 34.07
C SER A 137 20.01 -13.66 34.35
N GLY A 138 21.02 -14.11 33.62
CA GLY A 138 21.59 -15.45 33.74
C GLY A 138 23.04 -15.35 34.21
N GLN A 139 23.45 -16.29 35.06
CA GLN A 139 24.84 -16.45 35.46
C GLN A 139 25.34 -17.82 35.01
N GLY A 140 26.61 -17.87 34.62
CA GLY A 140 27.22 -19.12 34.16
C GLY A 140 28.74 -19.12 34.26
N PRO A 141 29.34 -20.31 34.28
CA PRO A 141 30.80 -20.48 34.26
C PRO A 141 31.40 -20.03 32.92
N ARG A 142 30.60 -20.09 31.84
CA ARG A 142 30.96 -19.59 30.50
C ARG A 142 29.93 -18.55 30.05
N ARG A 143 30.36 -17.69 29.11
CA ARG A 143 29.48 -16.69 28.48
C ARG A 143 28.22 -17.33 27.89
N TYR A 144 28.39 -18.44 27.18
CA TYR A 144 27.28 -19.22 26.61
C TYR A 144 26.25 -19.64 27.65
N ASP A 145 26.69 -20.14 28.81
CA ASP A 145 25.80 -20.62 29.87
C ASP A 145 25.02 -19.45 30.50
N ALA A 146 25.67 -18.31 30.68
CA ALA A 146 25.02 -17.09 31.16
C ALA A 146 23.97 -16.56 30.16
N GLU A 147 24.32 -16.46 28.88
CA GLU A 147 23.39 -16.06 27.80
C GLU A 147 22.20 -17.03 27.69
N HIS A 148 22.44 -18.34 27.77
CA HIS A 148 21.41 -19.37 27.73
C HIS A 148 20.45 -19.28 28.93
N ALA A 149 20.99 -19.07 30.14
CA ALA A 149 20.20 -18.90 31.36
C ALA A 149 19.34 -17.63 31.30
N ALA A 150 19.90 -16.51 30.83
CA ALA A 150 19.18 -15.25 30.65
C ALA A 150 18.03 -15.41 29.64
N ALA A 151 18.31 -16.06 28.51
CA ALA A 151 17.30 -16.29 27.47
C ALA A 151 16.17 -17.22 27.94
N THR A 152 16.50 -18.26 28.70
CA THR A 152 15.50 -19.17 29.28
C THR A 152 14.58 -18.44 30.25
N GLN A 153 15.14 -17.59 31.12
CA GLN A 153 14.36 -16.76 32.01
C GLN A 153 13.48 -15.76 31.25
N LEU A 154 14.03 -15.07 30.23
CA LEU A 154 13.27 -14.14 29.41
C LEU A 154 12.08 -14.84 28.73
N LEU A 155 12.29 -16.03 28.16
CA LEU A 155 11.20 -16.80 27.56
C LEU A 155 10.09 -17.12 28.56
N GLY A 156 10.44 -17.44 29.81
CA GLY A 156 9.47 -17.61 30.90
C GLY A 156 8.75 -16.31 31.29
N LEU A 157 9.40 -15.15 31.20
CA LEU A 157 8.75 -13.84 31.39
C LEU A 157 7.75 -13.55 30.25
N LEU A 158 8.08 -13.90 29.01
CA LEU A 158 7.21 -13.73 27.84
C LEU A 158 5.96 -14.64 27.86
N ASP A 159 5.93 -15.65 28.72
CA ASP A 159 4.77 -16.52 28.96
C ASP A 159 3.83 -15.99 30.05
N ARG A 160 4.17 -14.89 30.73
CA ARG A 160 3.28 -14.25 31.71
C ARG A 160 2.08 -13.62 31.01
N GLN A 161 0.90 -13.76 31.60
CA GLN A 161 -0.35 -13.27 31.01
C GLN A 161 -0.33 -11.77 30.72
N GLU A 162 0.24 -10.96 31.61
CA GLU A 162 0.39 -9.51 31.44
C GLU A 162 1.20 -9.16 30.19
N VAL A 163 2.32 -9.85 29.98
CA VAL A 163 3.19 -9.65 28.81
C VAL A 163 2.51 -10.15 27.53
N ILE A 164 1.80 -11.27 27.59
CA ILE A 164 1.01 -11.78 26.45
C ILE A 164 -0.04 -10.74 26.03
N GLN A 165 -0.72 -10.10 26.98
CA GLN A 165 -1.69 -9.04 26.68
C GLN A 165 -1.01 -7.83 26.03
N GLN A 166 0.14 -7.37 26.54
CA GLN A 166 0.91 -6.28 25.92
C GLN A 166 1.44 -6.65 24.52
N LEU A 167 1.84 -7.91 24.30
CA LEU A 167 2.28 -8.38 22.99
C LEU A 167 1.11 -8.56 22.01
N ALA A 168 -0.11 -8.80 22.51
CA ALA A 168 -1.30 -8.95 21.69
C ALA A 168 -1.78 -7.62 21.09
N THR A 169 -1.54 -6.49 21.76
CA THR A 169 -1.85 -5.14 21.24
C THR A 169 -0.82 -4.65 20.22
N ARG A 170 0.34 -5.31 20.12
CA ARG A 170 1.41 -4.93 19.19
C ARG A 170 1.23 -5.51 17.79
N PRO A 171 1.67 -4.80 16.74
CA PRO A 171 1.65 -5.32 15.38
C PRO A 171 2.53 -6.58 15.27
N ARG A 172 2.02 -7.60 14.58
CA ARG A 172 2.75 -8.85 14.34
C ARG A 172 3.48 -8.80 13.00
N TYR A 173 4.78 -9.02 13.06
CA TYR A 173 5.66 -9.17 11.90
C TYR A 173 6.04 -10.64 11.74
N ASN A 174 6.09 -11.13 10.50
CA ASN A 174 6.53 -12.50 10.28
C ASN A 174 8.05 -12.60 10.14
N ILE A 175 8.74 -12.23 11.20
CA ILE A 175 10.20 -12.29 11.24
C ILE A 175 10.61 -13.57 11.96
N ASN A 176 11.13 -14.51 11.17
CA ASN A 176 11.82 -15.71 11.60
C ASN A 176 13.20 -15.72 10.93
N ARG A 177 14.06 -16.68 11.25
CA ARG A 177 15.41 -16.76 10.67
C ARG A 177 15.44 -16.64 9.14
N ASN A 178 14.60 -17.39 8.44
CA ASN A 178 14.57 -17.41 6.98
C ASN A 178 13.96 -16.13 6.40
N SER A 179 12.84 -15.66 6.96
CA SER A 179 12.18 -14.45 6.49
C SER A 179 12.99 -13.19 6.83
N ALA A 180 13.79 -13.18 7.90
CA ALA A 180 14.70 -12.09 8.24
C ALA A 180 15.79 -11.93 7.18
N HIS A 181 16.49 -13.02 6.82
CA HIS A 181 17.46 -13.01 5.71
C HIS A 181 16.81 -12.53 4.41
N GLN A 182 15.64 -13.06 4.07
CA GLN A 182 14.90 -12.63 2.88
C GLN A 182 14.56 -11.15 2.95
N THR A 183 14.04 -10.64 4.07
CA THR A 183 13.67 -9.23 4.28
C THR A 183 14.88 -8.32 4.05
N VAL A 184 16.01 -8.64 4.66
CA VAL A 184 17.26 -7.87 4.52
C VAL A 184 17.74 -7.90 3.07
N GLN A 185 17.89 -9.07 2.46
CA GLN A 185 18.31 -9.18 1.05
C GLN A 185 17.36 -8.44 0.11
N GLN A 186 16.07 -8.57 0.34
CA GLN A 186 15.02 -7.92 -0.44
C GLN A 186 15.15 -6.40 -0.36
N TYR A 187 15.17 -5.85 0.85
CA TYR A 187 15.34 -4.43 1.09
C TYR A 187 16.59 -3.87 0.39
N TYR A 188 17.77 -4.49 0.61
CA TYR A 188 19.02 -4.03 -0.03
C TYR A 188 19.03 -4.19 -1.54
N SER A 189 18.30 -5.17 -2.08
CA SER A 189 18.13 -5.29 -3.52
C SER A 189 17.26 -4.17 -4.12
N VAL A 190 16.40 -3.53 -3.34
CA VAL A 190 15.51 -2.44 -3.77
C VAL A 190 16.24 -1.11 -3.67
N ILE A 191 16.99 -0.86 -2.58
CA ILE A 191 17.77 0.36 -2.39
C ILE A 191 19.07 0.39 -3.22
N GLY A 192 19.38 -0.68 -3.96
CA GLY A 192 20.55 -0.75 -4.84
C GLY A 192 21.88 -0.98 -4.11
N GLY A 193 21.83 -1.48 -2.86
CA GLY A 193 23.03 -1.64 -2.01
C GLY A 193 23.95 -2.81 -2.41
N GLY A 194 23.54 -3.69 -3.31
CA GLY A 194 24.29 -4.92 -3.63
C GLY A 194 23.89 -6.09 -2.73
N GLU A 195 24.72 -7.15 -2.73
CA GLU A 195 24.49 -8.33 -1.89
C GLU A 195 24.93 -8.05 -0.45
N ILE A 196 24.06 -8.40 0.51
CA ILE A 196 24.40 -8.34 1.93
C ILE A 196 25.31 -9.51 2.25
N THR A 197 26.52 -9.18 2.66
CA THR A 197 27.48 -10.16 3.16
C THR A 197 27.60 -10.00 4.67
N ALA A 198 27.97 -11.09 5.33
CA ALA A 198 28.40 -11.07 6.72
C ALA A 198 29.91 -11.34 6.77
N PRO A 199 30.76 -10.45 6.21
CA PRO A 199 32.19 -10.72 6.07
C PRO A 199 32.93 -10.56 7.41
N ASP A 200 32.45 -9.67 8.29
CA ASP A 200 33.18 -9.29 9.50
C ASP A 200 32.62 -10.03 10.70
N LEU A 201 32.95 -11.32 10.77
CA LEU A 201 32.87 -12.05 12.03
C LEU A 201 34.22 -11.94 12.74
N THR A 202 34.28 -11.09 13.76
CA THR A 202 35.44 -10.99 14.64
C THR A 202 35.24 -11.89 15.85
N ARG A 203 36.30 -12.61 16.24
CA ARG A 203 36.33 -13.38 17.47
C ARG A 203 37.16 -12.60 18.48
N ASP A 204 36.56 -12.34 19.64
CA ASP A 204 37.29 -11.86 20.80
C ASP A 204 37.77 -13.07 21.62
N GLU A 205 39.08 -13.30 21.65
CA GLU A 205 39.68 -14.41 22.39
C GLU A 205 39.61 -14.20 23.91
N ALA A 206 39.57 -12.95 24.39
CA ALA A 206 39.54 -12.65 25.83
C ALA A 206 38.19 -12.98 26.47
N ASP A 207 37.13 -12.79 25.69
CA ASP A 207 35.73 -12.94 26.11
C ASP A 207 35.05 -14.18 25.53
N ASP A 208 35.78 -14.97 24.73
CA ASP A 208 35.27 -16.11 23.95
C ASP A 208 33.94 -15.76 23.26
N SER A 209 33.93 -14.60 22.59
CA SER A 209 32.73 -14.04 21.99
C SER A 209 32.94 -13.77 20.51
N HIS A 210 31.82 -13.77 19.79
CA HIS A 210 31.77 -13.51 18.36
C HIS A 210 30.93 -12.27 18.13
N THR A 211 31.51 -11.30 17.44
CA THR A 211 30.81 -10.10 16.98
C THR A 211 30.59 -10.24 15.48
N CYS A 212 29.35 -10.02 15.03
CA CYS A 212 28.98 -10.01 13.62
C CYS A 212 28.48 -8.62 13.24
N GLN A 213 29.19 -7.97 12.32
CA GLN A 213 28.73 -6.76 11.64
C GLN A 213 28.28 -7.13 10.22
N LEU A 214 27.03 -6.80 9.88
CA LEU A 214 26.56 -6.96 8.50
C LEU A 214 27.13 -5.83 7.66
N THR A 215 27.45 -6.12 6.39
CA THR A 215 27.93 -5.11 5.45
C THR A 215 27.18 -5.18 4.13
N CYS A 216 27.04 -4.03 3.47
CA CYS A 216 26.47 -3.88 2.15
C CYS A 216 27.42 -3.07 1.29
N ALA A 217 27.93 -3.65 0.19
CA ALA A 217 28.99 -3.04 -0.62
C ALA A 217 30.21 -2.56 0.21
N GLY A 218 30.58 -3.33 1.24
CA GLY A 218 31.70 -3.02 2.14
C GLY A 218 31.41 -1.96 3.21
N LYS A 219 30.22 -1.37 3.24
CA LYS A 219 29.81 -0.43 4.31
C LYS A 219 29.03 -1.16 5.40
N PRO A 220 29.26 -0.88 6.69
CA PRO A 220 28.52 -1.50 7.78
C PRO A 220 27.04 -1.11 7.71
N VAL A 221 26.15 -2.08 7.99
CA VAL A 221 24.70 -1.88 8.04
C VAL A 221 24.09 -2.52 9.28
N GLY A 222 23.19 -1.78 9.92
CA GLY A 222 22.62 -2.18 11.20
C GLY A 222 23.65 -2.19 12.33
N GLU A 223 23.18 -2.52 13.53
CA GLU A 223 24.03 -2.63 14.72
C GLU A 223 24.81 -3.96 14.71
N PRO A 224 26.06 -3.97 15.20
CA PRO A 224 26.79 -5.21 15.41
C PRO A 224 26.13 -6.03 16.51
N ALA A 225 26.04 -7.34 16.31
CA ALA A 225 25.55 -8.27 17.33
C ALA A 225 26.70 -9.10 17.89
N THR A 226 26.76 -9.21 19.23
CA THR A 226 27.79 -10.00 19.92
C THR A 226 27.13 -11.13 20.71
N ALA A 227 27.60 -12.36 20.53
CA ALA A 227 27.11 -13.53 21.26
C ALA A 227 28.24 -14.54 21.51
N ALA A 228 28.01 -15.51 22.40
CA ALA A 228 28.96 -16.59 22.65
C ALA A 228 29.14 -17.54 21.44
N SER A 229 28.15 -17.60 20.54
CA SER A 229 28.22 -18.43 19.33
C SER A 229 28.25 -17.57 18.06
N GLN A 230 29.11 -17.93 17.10
CA GLN A 230 29.13 -17.34 15.76
C GLN A 230 27.75 -17.34 15.09
N ASN A 231 26.99 -18.43 15.22
CA ASN A 231 25.68 -18.54 14.59
C ASN A 231 24.66 -17.60 15.23
N ASP A 232 24.69 -17.48 16.56
CA ASP A 232 23.81 -16.58 17.29
C ASP A 232 24.14 -15.12 16.96
N ALA A 233 25.41 -14.74 16.95
CA ALA A 233 25.84 -13.39 16.58
C ALA A 233 25.34 -13.01 15.18
N ARG A 234 25.52 -13.90 14.20
CA ARG A 234 25.04 -13.69 12.83
C ARG A 234 23.52 -13.61 12.74
N ASP A 235 22.82 -14.55 13.34
CA ASP A 235 21.36 -14.61 13.26
C ASP A 235 20.71 -13.42 14.00
N ILE A 236 21.28 -12.99 15.14
CA ILE A 236 20.85 -11.80 15.88
C ILE A 236 21.06 -10.54 15.04
N ALA A 237 22.24 -10.35 14.43
CA ALA A 237 22.49 -9.19 13.57
C ALA A 237 21.45 -9.08 12.44
N VAL A 238 21.12 -10.22 11.81
CA VAL A 238 20.13 -10.28 10.73
C VAL A 238 18.71 -10.05 11.25
N LEU A 239 18.33 -10.64 12.38
CA LEU A 239 17.02 -10.45 13.00
C LEU A 239 16.81 -8.99 13.42
N SER A 240 17.83 -8.38 14.02
CA SER A 240 17.81 -6.98 14.44
C SER A 240 17.65 -6.05 13.23
N LEU A 241 18.46 -6.22 12.19
CA LEU A 241 18.33 -5.43 10.96
C LEU A 241 16.97 -5.65 10.27
N ALA A 242 16.48 -6.89 10.21
CA ALA A 242 15.18 -7.20 9.63
C ALA A 242 14.03 -6.55 10.42
N GLN A 243 14.10 -6.53 11.74
CA GLN A 243 13.11 -5.83 12.57
C GLN A 243 13.15 -4.33 12.32
N ARG A 244 14.35 -3.71 12.23
CA ARG A 244 14.47 -2.26 11.99
C ARG A 244 13.92 -1.87 10.62
N ILE A 245 14.16 -2.69 9.59
CA ILE A 245 13.53 -2.56 8.27
C ILE A 245 12.00 -2.66 8.41
N ALA A 246 11.53 -3.64 9.17
CA ALA A 246 10.11 -3.92 9.34
C ALA A 246 9.35 -2.87 10.14
N THR A 247 9.99 -2.19 11.08
CA THR A 247 9.41 -1.08 11.84
C THR A 247 9.54 0.27 11.14
N GLY A 248 10.27 0.32 10.02
CA GLY A 248 10.47 1.56 9.26
C GLY A 248 11.46 2.51 9.92
N ASP A 249 12.53 1.97 10.53
CA ASP A 249 13.56 2.76 11.21
C ASP A 249 14.12 3.90 10.33
N PRO A 250 14.02 5.18 10.77
CA PRO A 250 14.47 6.33 9.99
C PRO A 250 15.92 6.26 9.50
N GLU A 251 16.84 5.59 10.23
CA GLU A 251 18.24 5.46 9.82
C GLU A 251 18.40 4.58 8.58
N LEU A 252 17.54 3.58 8.42
CA LEU A 252 17.50 2.70 7.24
C LEU A 252 16.68 3.34 6.11
N TYR A 253 15.86 4.33 6.41
CA TYR A 253 15.04 5.03 5.43
C TYR A 253 15.40 6.51 5.41
N PRO A 254 16.65 6.86 5.03
CA PRO A 254 17.12 8.24 5.12
C PRO A 254 16.18 9.16 4.35
N ALA A 255 15.90 10.32 4.92
CA ALA A 255 15.06 11.35 4.30
C ALA A 255 15.81 11.99 3.11
N GLY A 256 15.90 11.27 2.00
CA GLY A 256 16.64 11.70 0.81
C GLY A 256 16.17 11.01 -0.46
N LEU A 257 16.75 11.42 -1.60
CA LEU A 257 16.41 10.86 -2.92
C LEU A 257 16.75 9.38 -3.07
N ALA A 258 17.72 8.89 -2.30
CA ALA A 258 18.15 7.49 -2.33
C ALA A 258 17.12 6.53 -1.72
N ASN A 259 16.16 7.04 -0.93
CA ASN A 259 15.14 6.22 -0.32
C ASN A 259 13.99 5.99 -1.33
N PRO A 260 13.77 4.74 -1.79
CA PRO A 260 12.74 4.41 -2.78
C PRO A 260 11.33 4.58 -2.25
N PHE A 261 11.16 4.69 -0.92
CA PHE A 261 9.90 5.02 -0.29
C PHE A 261 9.69 6.52 -0.16
N ASN A 262 10.74 7.34 -0.25
CA ASN A 262 10.60 8.78 -0.23
C ASN A 262 10.24 9.28 -1.64
N PRO A 263 9.01 9.78 -1.86
CA PRO A 263 8.62 10.20 -3.18
C PRO A 263 9.44 11.42 -3.61
N SER A 264 10.16 11.26 -4.71
CA SER A 264 10.98 12.31 -5.29
C SER A 264 10.70 12.52 -6.77
N ILE A 265 10.89 13.75 -7.21
CA ILE A 265 10.79 14.19 -8.60
C ILE A 265 12.14 14.78 -8.98
N VAL A 266 12.79 14.17 -9.95
CA VAL A 266 14.02 14.68 -10.56
C VAL A 266 13.68 15.14 -11.97
N LEU A 267 13.91 16.42 -12.26
CA LEU A 267 13.63 17.01 -13.57
C LEU A 267 14.93 17.25 -14.34
N SER A 268 15.04 16.58 -15.48
CA SER A 268 16.07 16.87 -16.48
C SER A 268 15.79 18.19 -17.22
N ALA A 269 16.81 18.78 -17.85
CA ALA A 269 16.66 19.96 -18.69
C ALA A 269 15.60 19.78 -19.80
N LYS A 270 15.47 18.57 -20.37
CA LYS A 270 14.45 18.24 -21.38
C LYS A 270 13.04 18.26 -20.79
N GLN A 271 12.84 17.71 -19.59
CA GLN A 271 11.55 17.76 -18.91
C GLN A 271 11.17 19.19 -18.52
N ILE A 272 12.11 19.99 -18.03
CA ILE A 272 11.90 21.41 -17.73
C ILE A 272 11.44 22.16 -18.98
N ALA A 273 12.11 21.98 -20.12
CA ALA A 273 11.69 22.57 -21.39
C ALA A 273 10.30 22.10 -21.81
N ALA A 274 9.98 20.81 -21.62
CA ALA A 274 8.67 20.26 -21.92
C ALA A 274 7.55 20.82 -21.02
N PHE A 275 7.81 21.02 -19.72
CA PHE A 275 6.87 21.65 -18.80
C PHE A 275 6.65 23.13 -19.12
N ARG A 276 7.70 23.87 -19.51
CA ARG A 276 7.57 25.24 -20.03
C ARG A 276 6.70 25.29 -21.29
N ALA A 277 6.94 24.38 -22.24
CA ALA A 277 6.13 24.27 -23.47
C ALA A 277 4.66 23.93 -23.16
N PHE A 278 4.43 22.99 -22.23
CA PHE A 278 3.11 22.65 -21.72
C PHE A 278 2.43 23.88 -21.09
N ASN A 279 3.10 24.63 -20.21
CA ASN A 279 2.53 25.82 -19.57
C ASN A 279 2.11 26.87 -20.60
N ASN A 280 2.93 27.12 -21.61
CA ASN A 280 2.61 28.06 -22.69
C ASN A 280 1.36 27.63 -23.47
N ARG A 281 1.23 26.33 -23.79
CA ARG A 281 0.06 25.80 -24.49
C ARG A 281 -1.19 25.76 -23.62
N ALA A 282 -1.05 25.39 -22.34
CA ALA A 282 -2.15 25.43 -21.39
C ALA A 282 -2.68 26.87 -21.22
N LYS A 283 -1.79 27.86 -21.10
CA LYS A 283 -2.17 29.29 -21.10
C LYS A 283 -2.89 29.70 -22.38
N ALA A 284 -2.40 29.28 -23.54
CA ALA A 284 -3.06 29.55 -24.82
C ALA A 284 -4.46 28.91 -24.92
N TYR A 285 -4.59 27.65 -24.48
CA TYR A 285 -5.88 26.95 -24.38
C TYR A 285 -6.85 27.70 -23.46
N MET A 286 -6.38 28.13 -22.28
CA MET A 286 -7.17 28.91 -21.34
C MET A 286 -7.60 30.26 -21.92
N LEU A 287 -6.72 30.95 -22.65
CA LEU A 287 -7.03 32.23 -23.29
C LEU A 287 -8.09 32.07 -24.40
N ALA A 288 -7.92 31.08 -25.28
CA ALA A 288 -8.88 30.73 -26.32
C ALA A 288 -10.26 30.36 -25.77
N ASN A 289 -10.29 29.91 -24.51
CA ASN A 289 -11.47 29.45 -23.81
C ASN A 289 -11.87 30.34 -22.63
N SER A 290 -11.37 31.57 -22.57
CA SER A 290 -11.64 32.54 -21.48
C SER A 290 -13.12 32.88 -21.29
N GLN A 291 -13.94 32.70 -22.34
CA GLN A 291 -15.40 32.77 -22.29
C GLN A 291 -16.02 31.75 -21.31
N PHE A 292 -15.31 30.66 -21.03
CA PHE A 292 -15.60 29.71 -19.97
C PHE A 292 -14.72 30.05 -18.78
N ARG A 293 -15.01 31.20 -18.13
CA ARG A 293 -14.38 31.52 -16.85
C ARG A 293 -14.47 30.28 -15.95
N THR A 294 -13.40 30.02 -15.19
CA THR A 294 -13.35 28.95 -14.20
C THR A 294 -14.67 28.95 -13.45
N PRO A 295 -15.53 27.94 -13.67
CA PRO A 295 -16.80 27.91 -12.98
C PRO A 295 -16.53 27.91 -11.50
N SER A 296 -17.45 28.47 -10.72
CA SER A 296 -17.49 28.09 -9.32
C SER A 296 -17.50 26.57 -9.24
N SER A 297 -16.73 25.98 -8.33
CA SER A 297 -16.73 24.52 -8.08
C SER A 297 -18.16 23.96 -8.03
N THR A 298 -19.09 24.76 -7.53
CA THR A 298 -20.53 24.51 -7.49
C THR A 298 -21.16 24.17 -8.85
N PHE A 299 -20.73 24.73 -9.98
CA PHE A 299 -21.29 24.39 -11.29
C PHE A 299 -20.92 22.97 -11.71
N ILE A 300 -19.64 22.62 -11.61
CA ILE A 300 -19.17 21.26 -11.93
C ILE A 300 -19.86 20.26 -11.02
N ASP A 301 -19.90 20.55 -9.71
CA ASP A 301 -20.54 19.67 -8.75
C ASP A 301 -22.06 19.53 -9.02
N THR A 302 -22.73 20.59 -9.47
CA THR A 302 -24.15 20.54 -9.89
C THR A 302 -24.36 19.69 -11.14
N CYS A 303 -23.49 19.84 -12.16
CA CYS A 303 -23.56 19.00 -13.36
C CYS A 303 -23.32 17.52 -13.04
N LEU A 304 -22.38 17.24 -12.14
CA LEU A 304 -22.06 15.88 -11.71
C LEU A 304 -23.13 15.27 -10.79
N ALA A 305 -23.82 16.07 -9.99
CA ALA A 305 -24.93 15.61 -9.14
C ALA A 305 -26.06 14.96 -9.96
N GLY A 306 -26.24 15.37 -11.22
CA GLY A 306 -27.21 14.76 -12.13
C GLY A 306 -26.91 13.30 -12.52
N LEU A 307 -25.68 12.81 -12.30
CA LEU A 307 -25.29 11.43 -12.59
C LEU A 307 -25.67 10.44 -11.47
N HIS A 308 -26.13 10.92 -10.31
CA HIS A 308 -26.47 10.09 -9.14
C HIS A 308 -25.35 9.12 -8.71
N VAL A 309 -24.10 9.54 -8.87
CA VAL A 309 -22.90 8.83 -8.41
C VAL A 309 -22.06 9.74 -7.51
N ALA A 310 -21.09 9.18 -6.80
CA ALA A 310 -20.14 9.98 -6.02
C ALA A 310 -19.43 11.02 -6.92
N PRO A 311 -19.08 12.23 -6.43
CA PRO A 311 -18.47 13.27 -7.26
C PRO A 311 -17.18 12.83 -7.97
N SER A 312 -16.33 12.03 -7.31
CA SER A 312 -15.13 11.42 -7.92
C SER A 312 -15.47 10.52 -9.11
N LEU A 313 -16.52 9.70 -8.99
CA LEU A 313 -17.04 8.87 -10.06
C LEU A 313 -17.65 9.69 -11.20
N GLY A 314 -18.40 10.75 -10.88
CA GLY A 314 -18.93 11.66 -11.89
C GLY A 314 -17.80 12.31 -12.71
N ARG A 315 -16.72 12.74 -12.03
CA ARG A 315 -15.50 13.26 -12.66
C ARG A 315 -14.84 12.21 -13.55
N LEU A 316 -14.67 10.98 -13.05
CA LEU A 316 -14.12 9.85 -13.80
C LEU A 316 -14.90 9.59 -15.10
N LEU A 317 -16.22 9.49 -15.01
CA LEU A 317 -17.10 9.20 -16.15
C LEU A 317 -17.07 10.33 -17.19
N THR A 318 -17.21 11.58 -16.73
CA THR A 318 -17.15 12.76 -17.62
C THR A 318 -15.82 12.81 -18.36
N MET A 319 -14.72 12.52 -17.67
CA MET A 319 -13.40 12.48 -18.28
C MET A 319 -13.21 11.30 -19.22
N GLY A 320 -13.78 10.13 -18.90
CA GLY A 320 -13.87 9.01 -19.83
C GLY A 320 -14.51 9.42 -21.16
N VAL A 321 -15.57 10.24 -21.13
CA VAL A 321 -16.20 10.76 -22.35
C VAL A 321 -15.26 11.70 -23.11
N ILE A 322 -14.70 12.70 -22.42
CA ILE A 322 -13.87 13.76 -23.00
C ILE A 322 -12.60 13.15 -23.65
N THR A 323 -11.94 12.26 -22.93
CA THR A 323 -10.68 11.62 -23.35
C THR A 323 -10.87 10.41 -24.24
N ARG A 324 -12.13 10.00 -24.50
CA ARG A 324 -12.49 8.81 -25.27
C ARG A 324 -11.91 7.51 -24.68
N CYS A 325 -12.03 7.39 -23.36
CA CYS A 325 -11.75 6.21 -22.54
C CYS A 325 -12.96 5.84 -21.65
N LEU A 326 -14.18 5.88 -22.20
CA LEU A 326 -15.39 5.73 -21.40
C LEU A 326 -15.59 4.30 -20.86
N ASP A 327 -15.27 3.25 -21.61
CA ASP A 327 -15.42 1.86 -21.16
C ASP A 327 -14.61 1.59 -19.87
N PRO A 328 -13.30 1.92 -19.77
CA PRO A 328 -12.55 1.82 -18.51
C PRO A 328 -13.16 2.61 -17.35
N ALA A 329 -13.67 3.81 -17.62
CA ALA A 329 -14.28 4.66 -16.60
C ALA A 329 -15.58 4.05 -16.05
N ILE A 330 -16.42 3.49 -16.93
CA ILE A 330 -17.66 2.78 -16.56
C ILE A 330 -17.32 1.54 -15.72
N ILE A 331 -16.39 0.71 -16.19
CA ILE A 331 -16.01 -0.51 -15.47
C ILE A 331 -15.48 -0.18 -14.07
N TYR A 332 -14.65 0.86 -13.95
CA TYR A 332 -14.14 1.29 -12.65
C TYR A 332 -15.25 1.80 -11.73
N ALA A 333 -16.18 2.61 -12.25
CA ALA A 333 -17.31 3.12 -11.48
C ALA A 333 -18.24 2.00 -11.00
N VAL A 334 -18.44 0.96 -11.81
CA VAL A 334 -19.17 -0.25 -11.44
C VAL A 334 -18.47 -0.99 -10.30
N LEU A 335 -17.15 -1.18 -10.40
CA LEU A 335 -16.37 -1.87 -9.35
C LEU A 335 -16.45 -1.13 -8.00
N GLU A 336 -16.44 0.20 -8.02
CA GLU A 336 -16.59 0.98 -6.79
C GLU A 336 -17.98 0.82 -6.14
N GLY A 337 -19.02 0.64 -6.96
CA GLY A 337 -20.41 0.47 -6.48
C GLY A 337 -20.82 -0.96 -6.15
N LEU A 338 -20.13 -1.98 -6.67
CA LEU A 338 -20.45 -3.38 -6.37
C LEU A 338 -19.97 -3.75 -4.96
N PRO A 339 -20.76 -4.48 -4.16
CA PRO A 339 -20.23 -5.10 -2.95
C PRO A 339 -19.14 -6.11 -3.34
N PRO A 340 -18.17 -6.39 -2.46
CA PRO A 340 -17.27 -7.51 -2.67
C PRO A 340 -18.12 -8.78 -2.88
N PRO A 341 -17.74 -9.67 -3.82
CA PRO A 341 -18.46 -10.93 -4.03
C PRO A 341 -18.60 -11.67 -2.69
N ALA A 342 -19.80 -12.15 -2.35
CA ALA A 342 -20.07 -12.77 -1.04
C ALA A 342 -19.21 -14.03 -0.75
N ASP A 343 -18.65 -14.66 -1.78
CA ASP A 343 -17.79 -15.86 -1.68
C ASP A 343 -16.29 -15.56 -1.89
N THR A 344 -15.86 -14.31 -1.72
CA THR A 344 -14.45 -13.92 -1.87
C THR A 344 -13.51 -14.75 -1.03
N GLU A 345 -13.90 -15.11 0.20
CA GLU A 345 -13.01 -15.83 1.12
C GLU A 345 -12.64 -17.23 0.61
N ALA A 346 -13.64 -17.96 0.10
CA ALA A 346 -13.43 -19.31 -0.45
C ALA A 346 -12.56 -19.25 -1.73
N PHE A 347 -12.68 -18.17 -2.50
CA PHE A 347 -12.01 -18.01 -3.78
C PHE A 347 -10.58 -17.44 -3.66
N GLU A 348 -10.35 -16.53 -2.72
CA GLU A 348 -9.04 -15.94 -2.39
C GLU A 348 -8.01 -16.98 -1.92
N SER A 349 -8.50 -18.09 -1.35
CA SER A 349 -7.68 -19.24 -0.97
C SER A 349 -7.13 -20.03 -2.18
N SER A 350 -7.71 -19.86 -3.39
CA SER A 350 -7.27 -20.56 -4.59
C SER A 350 -6.00 -19.91 -5.17
N GLN A 351 -4.86 -20.60 -5.03
CA GLN A 351 -3.59 -20.16 -5.65
C GLN A 351 -3.69 -19.99 -7.18
N ASP A 352 -4.58 -20.72 -7.84
CA ASP A 352 -4.70 -20.71 -9.30
C ASP A 352 -5.32 -19.40 -9.81
N TRP A 353 -6.22 -18.79 -9.05
CA TRP A 353 -6.77 -17.48 -9.37
C TRP A 353 -5.68 -16.40 -9.36
N TRP A 354 -4.82 -16.39 -8.33
CA TRP A 354 -3.72 -15.44 -8.24
C TRP A 354 -2.69 -15.62 -9.35
N ARG A 355 -2.33 -16.88 -9.68
CA ARG A 355 -1.43 -17.17 -10.79
C ARG A 355 -2.01 -16.72 -12.13
N SER A 356 -3.32 -16.93 -12.32
CA SER A 356 -4.04 -16.42 -13.49
C SER A 356 -3.93 -14.89 -13.54
N MET A 357 -4.37 -14.18 -12.49
CA MET A 357 -4.35 -12.71 -12.42
C MET A 357 -2.96 -12.10 -12.62
N ALA A 358 -1.91 -12.68 -12.03
CA ALA A 358 -0.53 -12.26 -12.23
C ALA A 358 -0.07 -12.43 -13.70
N ALA A 359 -0.52 -13.50 -14.38
CA ALA A 359 -0.24 -13.68 -15.81
C ALA A 359 -0.93 -12.64 -16.70
N TRP A 360 -2.06 -12.08 -16.25
CA TRP A 360 -2.81 -11.04 -16.98
C TRP A 360 -2.25 -9.63 -16.81
N GLU A 361 -1.57 -9.41 -15.69
CA GLU A 361 -1.01 -8.12 -15.31
C GLU A 361 -0.01 -7.62 -16.36
N GLY A 362 0.99 -8.44 -16.71
CA GLY A 362 2.13 -8.00 -17.50
C GLY A 362 2.82 -6.79 -16.84
N ASP A 363 3.22 -5.79 -17.62
CA ASP A 363 3.84 -4.54 -17.11
C ASP A 363 2.83 -3.52 -16.51
N HIS A 364 1.56 -3.92 -16.30
CA HIS A 364 0.49 -3.00 -15.92
C HIS A 364 0.02 -3.22 -14.47
N ALA A 365 0.61 -2.47 -13.54
CA ALA A 365 0.34 -2.50 -12.10
C ALA A 365 -1.04 -1.95 -11.65
N GLY A 366 -2.14 -2.32 -12.32
CA GLY A 366 -3.48 -1.83 -11.97
C GLY A 366 -4.56 -2.89 -12.12
N TYR A 367 -5.22 -3.25 -11.01
CA TYR A 367 -6.29 -4.27 -10.98
C TYR A 367 -7.41 -4.02 -11.99
N HIS A 368 -7.80 -2.76 -12.18
CA HIS A 368 -8.82 -2.37 -13.15
C HIS A 368 -8.39 -2.70 -14.61
N LEU A 369 -7.11 -2.58 -14.94
CA LEU A 369 -6.59 -2.96 -16.26
C LEU A 369 -6.61 -4.48 -16.45
N ILE A 370 -6.36 -5.24 -15.38
CA ILE A 370 -6.46 -6.69 -15.40
C ILE A 370 -7.90 -7.11 -15.70
N LEU A 371 -8.88 -6.54 -14.97
CA LEU A 371 -10.29 -6.84 -15.21
C LEU A 371 -10.75 -6.44 -16.61
N LEU A 372 -10.28 -5.30 -17.14
CA LEU A 372 -10.55 -4.89 -18.52
C LEU A 372 -9.99 -5.89 -19.53
N LYS A 373 -8.75 -6.37 -19.34
CA LYS A 373 -8.14 -7.38 -20.20
C LYS A 373 -8.84 -8.74 -20.10
N LEU A 374 -9.17 -9.17 -18.89
CA LEU A 374 -9.87 -10.42 -18.62
C LEU A 374 -11.23 -10.39 -19.32
N ARG A 375 -12.00 -9.32 -19.09
CA ARG A 375 -13.28 -9.07 -19.78
C ARG A 375 -13.11 -9.09 -21.29
N GLN A 376 -12.14 -8.35 -21.85
CA GLN A 376 -11.88 -8.36 -23.29
C GLN A 376 -11.61 -9.77 -23.81
N LYS A 377 -10.75 -10.57 -23.17
CA LYS A 377 -10.47 -11.94 -23.63
C LYS A 377 -11.64 -12.89 -23.47
N VAL A 378 -12.43 -12.80 -22.39
CA VAL A 378 -13.67 -13.59 -22.25
C VAL A 378 -14.63 -13.26 -23.38
N LEU A 379 -14.81 -11.99 -23.69
CA LEU A 379 -15.67 -11.56 -24.79
C LEU A 379 -15.16 -12.02 -26.15
N PHE A 380 -13.87 -11.84 -26.44
CA PHE A 380 -13.28 -12.29 -27.70
C PHE A 380 -13.36 -13.82 -27.86
N GLY A 381 -13.07 -14.57 -26.79
CA GLY A 381 -13.17 -16.02 -26.76
C GLY A 381 -14.59 -16.54 -27.02
N LEU A 382 -15.61 -15.83 -26.55
CA LEU A 382 -17.02 -16.17 -26.83
C LEU A 382 -17.42 -15.86 -28.29
N THR A 383 -16.79 -14.88 -28.93
CA THR A 383 -17.12 -14.50 -30.32
C THR A 383 -16.40 -15.32 -31.39
N GLY A 384 -15.45 -16.18 -31.01
CA GLY A 384 -14.70 -17.03 -31.96
C GLY A 384 -13.75 -16.27 -32.89
N GLN A 385 -13.61 -14.95 -32.74
CA GLN A 385 -12.60 -14.14 -33.42
C GLN A 385 -11.35 -14.08 -32.55
N GLU A 386 -10.53 -15.14 -32.57
CA GLU A 386 -9.16 -15.03 -32.03
C GLU A 386 -8.37 -14.07 -32.92
N PRO A 387 -7.79 -12.99 -32.38
CA PRO A 387 -6.83 -12.20 -33.14
C PRO A 387 -5.63 -13.10 -33.44
N ASP A 388 -5.41 -13.36 -34.73
CA ASP A 388 -4.28 -14.14 -35.24
C ASP A 388 -2.97 -13.72 -34.56
N SER A 389 -2.14 -14.71 -34.23
CA SER A 389 -0.76 -14.60 -33.73
C SER A 389 -0.55 -14.31 -32.22
N GLN A 390 -0.76 -15.32 -31.38
CA GLN A 390 0.29 -15.86 -30.47
C GLN A 390 -0.27 -17.07 -29.70
N PRO A 391 0.50 -18.18 -29.54
CA PRO A 391 0.13 -19.30 -28.69
C PRO A 391 0.24 -18.87 -27.21
N GLN A 392 -0.68 -18.02 -26.75
CA GLN A 392 -0.83 -17.73 -25.33
C GLN A 392 -1.62 -18.88 -24.71
N ASN A 393 -1.12 -19.41 -23.59
CA ASN A 393 -1.82 -20.38 -22.76
C ASN A 393 -3.31 -20.01 -22.67
N LYS A 394 -4.19 -20.89 -23.18
CA LYS A 394 -5.64 -20.73 -23.08
C LYS A 394 -6.04 -20.85 -21.61
N ILE A 395 -5.99 -19.72 -20.91
CA ILE A 395 -6.58 -19.59 -19.59
C ILE A 395 -8.10 -19.55 -19.83
N ILE A 396 -8.75 -20.68 -19.57
CA ILE A 396 -10.22 -20.77 -19.62
C ILE A 396 -10.75 -20.18 -18.31
N PRO A 397 -11.58 -19.13 -18.37
CA PRO A 397 -12.13 -18.53 -17.16
C PRO A 397 -13.03 -19.52 -16.43
N THR A 398 -12.98 -19.53 -15.10
CA THR A 398 -13.87 -20.38 -14.29
C THR A 398 -15.33 -19.93 -14.39
N ASN A 399 -16.29 -20.80 -14.06
CA ASN A 399 -17.72 -20.44 -14.05
C ASN A 399 -18.04 -19.25 -13.12
N HIS A 400 -17.28 -19.13 -12.04
CA HIS A 400 -17.41 -18.01 -11.10
C HIS A 400 -16.89 -16.69 -11.70
N GLU A 401 -15.74 -16.72 -12.37
CA GLU A 401 -15.21 -15.57 -13.13
C GLU A 401 -16.19 -15.07 -14.18
N LEU A 402 -16.81 -16.01 -14.90
CA LEU A 402 -17.88 -15.70 -15.84
C LEU A 402 -19.08 -15.04 -15.13
N GLY A 403 -19.40 -15.46 -13.91
CA GLY A 403 -20.42 -14.84 -13.06
C GLY A 403 -20.09 -13.39 -12.69
N ILE A 404 -18.87 -13.14 -12.20
CA ILE A 404 -18.38 -11.78 -11.87
C ILE A 404 -18.40 -10.90 -13.12
N ILE A 405 -17.88 -11.38 -14.26
CA ILE A 405 -17.85 -10.63 -15.51
C ILE A 405 -19.28 -10.29 -15.97
N LYS A 406 -20.21 -11.24 -15.89
CA LYS A 406 -21.63 -10.99 -16.21
C LYS A 406 -22.26 -9.95 -15.29
N ALA A 407 -21.95 -9.98 -13.99
CA ALA A 407 -22.45 -9.00 -13.03
C ALA A 407 -21.89 -7.60 -13.32
N ILE A 408 -20.58 -7.49 -13.57
CA ILE A 408 -19.91 -6.25 -14.00
C ILE A 408 -20.55 -5.74 -15.29
N ASP A 409 -20.79 -6.62 -16.26
CA ASP A 409 -21.39 -6.24 -17.54
C ASP A 409 -22.84 -5.74 -17.40
N ALA A 410 -23.65 -6.41 -16.61
CA ALA A 410 -25.01 -5.96 -16.32
C ALA A 410 -25.03 -4.58 -15.64
N ALA A 411 -24.16 -4.39 -14.63
CA ALA A 411 -24.02 -3.11 -13.94
C ALA A 411 -23.48 -2.01 -14.85
N ALA A 412 -22.54 -2.34 -15.74
CA ALA A 412 -21.98 -1.40 -16.71
C ALA A 412 -23.01 -0.95 -17.76
N GLN A 413 -23.85 -1.87 -18.24
CA GLN A 413 -24.99 -1.52 -19.12
C GLN A 413 -25.97 -0.57 -18.44
N HIS A 414 -26.26 -0.81 -17.17
CA HIS A 414 -27.13 0.05 -16.38
C HIS A 414 -26.51 1.44 -16.17
N LEU A 415 -25.22 1.51 -15.88
CA LEU A 415 -24.50 2.78 -15.75
C LEU A 415 -24.41 3.53 -17.08
N GLU A 416 -24.16 2.83 -18.20
CA GLU A 416 -24.18 3.42 -19.54
C GLU A 416 -25.57 3.99 -19.89
N TYR A 417 -26.64 3.27 -19.56
CA TYR A 417 -28.01 3.77 -19.70
C TYR A 417 -28.20 5.08 -18.93
N HIS A 418 -27.75 5.14 -17.68
CA HIS A 418 -27.83 6.36 -16.88
C HIS A 418 -27.04 7.52 -17.51
N ILE A 419 -25.82 7.27 -17.94
CA ILE A 419 -24.97 8.24 -18.65
C ILE A 419 -25.67 8.78 -19.91
N LEU A 420 -26.37 7.93 -20.67
CA LEU A 420 -27.15 8.35 -21.83
C LEU A 420 -28.39 9.14 -21.46
N SER A 421 -29.14 8.67 -20.45
CA SER A 421 -30.40 9.29 -20.02
C SER A 421 -30.20 10.69 -19.42
N THR A 422 -29.07 10.92 -18.76
CA THR A 422 -28.65 12.23 -18.24
C THR A 422 -28.17 13.17 -19.33
N GLY A 423 -28.01 12.68 -20.56
CA GLY A 423 -27.50 13.43 -21.69
C GLY A 423 -26.00 13.72 -21.61
N LEU A 424 -25.27 13.07 -20.69
CA LEU A 424 -23.82 13.21 -20.58
C LEU A 424 -23.16 12.88 -21.92
N THR A 425 -23.59 11.81 -22.58
CA THR A 425 -23.23 11.57 -23.98
C THR A 425 -24.46 11.23 -24.82
N LYS A 426 -24.32 11.38 -26.14
CA LYS A 426 -25.26 10.90 -27.14
C LYS A 426 -24.50 10.02 -28.11
N PHE A 427 -24.89 8.77 -28.24
CA PHE A 427 -24.36 7.93 -29.30
C PHE A 427 -25.04 8.25 -30.62
N ARG A 428 -24.23 8.56 -31.65
CA ARG A 428 -24.73 8.40 -33.02
C ARG A 428 -24.87 6.91 -33.27
N MET A 429 -26.10 6.46 -33.57
CA MET A 429 -26.36 5.08 -34.01
C MET A 429 -25.73 4.89 -35.39
N ALA A 430 -24.42 4.64 -35.43
CA ALA A 430 -23.71 4.39 -36.69
C ALA A 430 -24.08 3.02 -37.28
N ASN A 431 -24.53 2.07 -36.45
CA ASN A 431 -25.01 0.76 -36.87
C ASN A 431 -26.13 0.28 -35.93
N PRO A 432 -27.40 0.23 -36.36
CA PRO A 432 -28.54 -0.22 -35.54
C PRO A 432 -28.33 -1.62 -34.96
N ASP A 433 -27.66 -2.51 -35.69
CA ASP A 433 -27.43 -3.91 -35.31
C ASP A 433 -26.48 -4.06 -34.11
N SER A 434 -25.70 -3.01 -33.81
CA SER A 434 -24.82 -2.99 -32.64
C SER A 434 -25.57 -2.72 -31.32
N TYR A 435 -26.89 -2.52 -31.37
CA TYR A 435 -27.71 -2.26 -30.21
C TYR A 435 -28.71 -3.39 -29.95
N ARG A 436 -28.76 -3.87 -28.71
CA ARG A 436 -29.82 -4.74 -28.22
C ARG A 436 -30.91 -3.90 -27.56
N ARG A 437 -32.15 -4.20 -27.92
CA ARG A 437 -33.31 -3.72 -27.18
C ARG A 437 -33.35 -4.51 -25.87
N VAL A 438 -33.27 -3.81 -24.76
CA VAL A 438 -33.56 -4.41 -23.45
C VAL A 438 -35.05 -4.17 -23.23
N ASP A 439 -35.84 -5.24 -23.16
CA ASP A 439 -37.32 -5.15 -23.18
C ASP A 439 -37.90 -4.26 -22.07
N THR A 440 -37.14 -4.03 -21.00
CA THR A 440 -37.52 -3.20 -19.86
C THR A 440 -37.08 -1.74 -19.96
N LEU A 441 -36.27 -1.36 -20.95
CA LEU A 441 -35.72 0.00 -21.07
C LEU A 441 -36.13 0.68 -22.38
N PRO A 442 -36.48 1.98 -22.36
CA PRO A 442 -36.89 2.72 -23.56
C PRO A 442 -35.72 3.04 -24.52
N LEU A 443 -34.47 2.77 -24.12
CA LEU A 443 -33.27 3.04 -24.92
C LEU A 443 -32.64 1.73 -25.40
N HIS A 444 -32.17 1.75 -26.65
CA HIS A 444 -31.38 0.67 -27.21
C HIS A 444 -29.97 0.72 -26.60
N LEU A 445 -29.52 -0.35 -25.97
CA LEU A 445 -28.20 -0.44 -25.33
C LEU A 445 -27.22 -1.19 -26.23
N ARG A 446 -25.95 -0.79 -26.23
CA ARG A 446 -24.94 -1.40 -27.10
C ARG A 446 -24.50 -2.76 -26.57
N ALA A 447 -24.23 -3.68 -27.49
CA ALA A 447 -23.73 -5.01 -27.15
C ALA A 447 -22.23 -5.05 -26.73
N GLN A 448 -21.59 -3.89 -26.47
CA GLN A 448 -20.18 -3.64 -26.12
C GLN A 448 -19.25 -3.24 -27.30
N PRO A 449 -18.12 -2.54 -27.06
CA PRO A 449 -17.66 -1.91 -25.80
C PRO A 449 -18.51 -0.70 -25.37
N TYR A 450 -18.63 -0.45 -24.05
CA TYR A 450 -19.49 0.60 -23.49
C TYR A 450 -18.92 1.98 -23.81
N GLY A 451 -19.71 2.92 -24.31
CA GLY A 451 -19.21 4.24 -24.70
C GLY A 451 -18.94 4.38 -26.20
N GLY A 452 -18.97 3.30 -26.98
CA GLY A 452 -18.95 3.36 -28.44
C GLY A 452 -17.78 4.15 -29.01
N HIS A 453 -18.06 5.27 -29.70
CA HIS A 453 -17.03 6.15 -30.26
C HIS A 453 -16.17 6.88 -29.21
N HIS A 454 -16.58 6.85 -27.93
CA HIS A 454 -15.80 7.36 -26.81
C HIS A 454 -14.80 6.34 -26.26
N ASN A 455 -14.38 5.37 -27.08
CA ASN A 455 -13.35 4.38 -26.72
C ASN A 455 -12.15 4.38 -27.66
N SER A 456 -11.95 5.42 -28.48
CA SER A 456 -10.80 5.47 -29.39
C SER A 456 -9.45 5.39 -28.67
N ASN A 457 -9.41 5.67 -27.36
CA ASN A 457 -8.20 5.65 -26.55
C ASN A 457 -8.19 4.56 -25.46
N ILE A 458 -9.13 3.59 -25.50
CA ILE A 458 -9.25 2.53 -24.48
C ILE A 458 -7.96 1.72 -24.25
N ARG A 459 -7.14 1.56 -25.29
CA ARG A 459 -5.87 0.79 -25.22
C ARG A 459 -4.72 1.59 -24.62
N ARG A 460 -4.90 2.90 -24.37
CA ARG A 460 -3.87 3.78 -23.77
C ARG A 460 -3.93 3.69 -22.24
N SER A 461 -3.38 2.62 -21.67
CA SER A 461 -3.38 2.38 -20.22
C SER A 461 -2.86 3.56 -19.39
N ARG A 462 -1.84 4.28 -19.90
CA ARG A 462 -1.35 5.52 -19.27
C ARG A 462 -2.45 6.57 -19.13
N LEU A 463 -3.24 6.81 -20.19
CA LEU A 463 -4.34 7.79 -20.18
C LEU A 463 -5.42 7.39 -19.16
N VAL A 464 -5.77 6.10 -19.10
CA VAL A 464 -6.71 5.57 -18.10
C VAL A 464 -6.21 5.85 -16.68
N ARG A 465 -4.92 5.59 -16.41
CA ARG A 465 -4.28 5.91 -15.12
C ARG A 465 -4.37 7.39 -14.78
N GLN A 466 -4.18 8.29 -15.74
CA GLN A 466 -4.28 9.74 -15.45
C GLN A 466 -5.68 10.14 -15.07
N ILE A 467 -6.69 9.61 -15.77
CA ILE A 467 -8.08 9.94 -15.49
C ILE A 467 -8.44 9.47 -14.07
N LEU A 468 -7.93 8.29 -13.67
CA LEU A 468 -8.05 7.81 -12.29
C LEU A 468 -7.34 8.75 -11.31
N GLY A 469 -6.09 9.12 -11.58
CA GLY A 469 -5.35 10.08 -10.75
C GLY A 469 -6.12 11.40 -10.57
N LEU A 470 -6.63 11.97 -11.66
CA LEU A 470 -7.37 13.24 -11.64
C LEU A 470 -8.72 13.11 -10.91
N ALA A 471 -9.43 12.00 -11.11
CA ALA A 471 -10.73 11.75 -10.46
C ALA A 471 -10.58 11.50 -8.95
N PHE A 472 -9.50 10.81 -8.55
CA PHE A 472 -9.24 10.38 -7.17
C PHE A 472 -8.01 11.04 -6.56
N GLY A 473 -7.68 12.28 -6.97
CA GLY A 473 -6.47 12.97 -6.51
C GLY A 473 -6.36 13.19 -4.99
N ARG A 474 -7.47 13.06 -4.25
CA ARG A 474 -7.52 13.06 -2.78
C ARG A 474 -7.17 11.71 -2.14
N ASN A 475 -7.27 10.62 -2.90
CA ASN A 475 -7.03 9.25 -2.45
C ASN A 475 -5.64 8.78 -2.89
N ILE A 476 -4.64 9.64 -2.77
CA ILE A 476 -3.25 9.25 -2.97
C ILE A 476 -2.76 8.73 -1.62
N ALA A 477 -2.10 7.57 -1.65
CA ALA A 477 -1.46 6.97 -0.50
C ALA A 477 -0.03 6.54 -0.84
N GLN A 478 0.78 6.36 0.20
CA GLN A 478 2.16 5.92 0.10
C GLN A 478 2.30 4.52 0.66
N MET A 479 2.84 3.59 -0.13
CA MET A 479 3.26 2.28 0.34
C MET A 479 4.31 2.44 1.44
N GLN A 480 4.05 1.87 2.61
CA GLN A 480 5.00 1.91 3.71
C GLN A 480 6.05 0.81 3.57
N PRO A 481 7.29 1.03 4.05
CA PRO A 481 8.35 0.03 3.96
C PRO A 481 8.03 -1.39 4.47
N PRO A 482 7.19 -1.59 5.50
CA PRO A 482 6.78 -2.92 5.95
C PRO A 482 6.10 -3.76 4.85
N CYS A 483 5.69 -3.17 3.72
CA CYS A 483 5.21 -3.92 2.55
C CYS A 483 6.27 -4.86 1.94
N LEU A 484 7.55 -4.69 2.28
CA LEU A 484 8.63 -5.57 1.84
C LEU A 484 8.78 -6.84 2.68
N ILE A 485 8.14 -6.93 3.85
CA ILE A 485 8.32 -8.08 4.75
C ILE A 485 7.54 -9.28 4.17
N PRO A 486 8.20 -10.42 3.91
CA PRO A 486 7.52 -11.64 3.54
C PRO A 486 6.75 -12.18 4.75
N TYR A 487 5.42 -12.08 4.72
CA TYR A 487 4.58 -12.83 5.65
C TYR A 487 4.78 -14.35 5.44
N GLY A 488 5.23 -15.03 6.48
CA GLY A 488 4.82 -16.36 6.95
C GLY A 488 4.66 -17.53 6.02
N SER A 489 5.29 -18.65 6.38
CA SER A 489 5.12 -19.96 5.76
C SER A 489 3.74 -20.59 5.96
N THR A 490 2.86 -20.04 6.79
CA THR A 490 1.44 -20.40 6.74
C THR A 490 0.90 -19.79 5.45
N GLN A 491 0.74 -20.62 4.42
CA GLN A 491 0.34 -20.23 3.06
C GLN A 491 -0.98 -19.43 2.97
N ASP A 492 -1.65 -19.23 4.11
CA ASP A 492 -3.02 -18.74 4.25
C ASP A 492 -3.12 -17.29 4.74
N GLU A 493 -2.03 -16.63 5.18
CA GLU A 493 -2.10 -15.21 5.58
C GLU A 493 -1.64 -14.27 4.45
N PRO A 494 -2.55 -13.48 3.85
CA PRO A 494 -2.24 -12.55 2.76
C PRO A 494 -1.34 -11.40 3.24
N ARG A 495 -0.44 -10.94 2.36
CA ARG A 495 0.45 -9.80 2.63
C ARG A 495 -0.37 -8.52 2.77
N LEU A 496 -0.37 -7.92 3.96
CA LEU A 496 -0.97 -6.60 4.17
C LEU A 496 -0.04 -5.52 3.62
N ILE A 497 -0.42 -4.94 2.48
CA ILE A 497 0.20 -3.70 2.01
C ILE A 497 -0.34 -2.58 2.89
N THR A 498 0.50 -2.08 3.79
CA THR A 498 0.17 -0.91 4.60
C THR A 498 0.35 0.34 3.74
N LEU A 499 -0.73 1.09 3.55
CA LEU A 499 -0.73 2.37 2.88
C LEU A 499 -0.87 3.47 3.94
N LYS A 500 -0.13 4.55 3.79
CA LYS A 500 -0.29 5.76 4.61
C LYS A 500 -1.01 6.83 3.82
N MET A 501 -2.00 7.47 4.42
CA MET A 501 -2.67 8.65 3.90
C MET A 501 -2.99 9.58 5.07
N ASN A 502 -2.45 10.80 5.08
CA ASN A 502 -2.50 11.70 6.24
C ASN A 502 -1.87 11.04 7.49
N ALA A 503 -2.49 11.24 8.66
CA ALA A 503 -2.22 10.51 9.89
C ALA A 503 -2.82 9.09 9.89
N GLN A 504 -3.72 8.79 8.95
CA GLN A 504 -4.45 7.52 8.93
C GLN A 504 -3.64 6.41 8.24
N HIS A 505 -3.64 5.25 8.88
CA HIS A 505 -3.23 4.00 8.25
C HIS A 505 -4.39 3.48 7.41
N VAL A 506 -4.20 3.49 6.09
CA VAL A 506 -5.10 2.82 5.15
C VAL A 506 -4.57 1.41 5.00
N GLN A 507 -5.24 0.45 5.62
CA GLN A 507 -4.97 -0.94 5.27
C GLN A 507 -5.48 -1.12 3.84
N ALA A 508 -4.64 -1.56 2.91
CA ALA A 508 -5.23 -2.18 1.73
C ALA A 508 -6.00 -3.41 2.27
N ALA A 509 -7.29 -3.56 1.92
CA ALA A 509 -8.18 -4.58 2.49
C ALA A 509 -7.43 -5.88 2.76
N GLN A 510 -7.61 -6.52 3.94
CA GLN A 510 -6.74 -7.62 4.36
C GLN A 510 -6.53 -8.71 3.30
N ARG A 511 -7.50 -8.87 2.41
CA ARG A 511 -7.35 -9.56 1.13
C ARG A 511 -7.56 -8.57 0.00
N VAL A 512 -6.51 -7.84 -0.36
CA VAL A 512 -6.64 -6.97 -1.51
C VAL A 512 -6.86 -7.90 -2.69
N HIS A 513 -8.06 -7.79 -3.26
CA HIS A 513 -8.47 -8.30 -4.57
C HIS A 513 -7.48 -8.07 -5.71
N VAL A 514 -6.43 -7.30 -5.47
CA VAL A 514 -5.38 -7.05 -6.43
C VAL A 514 -4.67 -8.37 -6.69
N GLY A 515 -4.65 -8.78 -7.97
CA GLY A 515 -3.87 -9.89 -8.55
C GLY A 515 -2.39 -9.98 -8.14
N PHE A 516 -1.93 -9.05 -7.32
CA PHE A 516 -0.72 -9.11 -6.55
C PHE A 516 -0.96 -10.05 -5.35
N ARG A 517 -0.60 -11.32 -5.48
CA ARG A 517 0.52 -11.71 -4.61
C ARG A 517 1.67 -10.95 -5.23
N PRO A 518 2.13 -9.80 -4.68
CA PRO A 518 3.33 -9.23 -5.21
C PRO A 518 4.35 -10.33 -4.97
N THR A 519 4.72 -11.05 -6.02
CA THR A 519 6.04 -11.66 -5.99
C THR A 519 6.93 -10.48 -5.68
N PHE A 520 7.87 -10.68 -4.77
CA PHE A 520 8.76 -9.60 -4.39
C PHE A 520 9.34 -8.87 -5.63
N GLY A 521 9.58 -9.62 -6.71
CA GLY A 521 9.92 -9.10 -8.04
C GLY A 521 8.94 -8.07 -8.61
N SER A 522 7.62 -8.33 -8.60
CA SER A 522 6.61 -7.36 -9.10
C SER A 522 6.52 -6.08 -8.25
N LEU A 523 6.59 -6.18 -6.92
CA LEU A 523 6.60 -5.01 -6.04
C LEU A 523 7.89 -4.20 -6.23
N LYS A 524 9.04 -4.89 -6.28
CA LYS A 524 10.33 -4.28 -6.61
C LYS A 524 10.29 -3.58 -7.97
N MET A 525 9.75 -4.24 -9.00
CA MET A 525 9.57 -3.65 -10.32
C MET A 525 8.66 -2.43 -10.27
N CYS A 526 7.55 -2.48 -9.52
CA CYS A 526 6.64 -1.35 -9.34
C CYS A 526 7.30 -0.17 -8.62
N LEU A 527 7.97 -0.41 -7.49
CA LEU A 527 8.70 0.61 -6.73
C LEU A 527 9.82 1.21 -7.58
N ALA A 528 10.56 0.38 -8.31
CA ALA A 528 11.65 0.85 -9.16
C ALA A 528 11.16 1.59 -10.41
N SER A 529 10.03 1.20 -11.01
CA SER A 529 9.57 1.72 -12.32
C SER A 529 8.56 2.84 -12.23
N VAL A 530 7.76 2.86 -11.16
CA VAL A 530 6.69 3.81 -10.95
C VAL A 530 6.98 4.60 -9.69
N GLY A 531 7.18 3.94 -8.55
CA GLY A 531 7.42 4.58 -7.26
C GLY A 531 6.51 4.02 -6.15
N PRO A 532 6.60 4.58 -4.92
CA PRO A 532 5.89 4.09 -3.75
C PRO A 532 4.45 4.60 -3.64
N LEU A 533 3.98 5.40 -4.61
CA LEU A 533 2.68 6.05 -4.51
C LEU A 533 1.61 5.26 -5.24
N VAL A 534 0.41 5.30 -4.69
CA VAL A 534 -0.78 4.71 -5.28
C VAL A 534 -1.93 5.69 -5.21
N VAL A 535 -2.83 5.62 -6.19
CA VAL A 535 -4.18 6.16 -6.07
C VAL A 535 -5.15 5.02 -5.81
N PHE A 536 -6.09 5.20 -4.88
CA PHE A 536 -7.03 4.16 -4.50
C PHE A 536 -8.50 4.58 -4.52
N SER A 537 -9.40 3.58 -4.61
CA SER A 537 -10.85 3.73 -4.53
C SER A 537 -11.51 2.56 -3.79
N GLY A 538 -12.83 2.65 -3.62
CA GLY A 538 -13.61 1.64 -2.92
C GLY A 538 -13.25 1.58 -1.44
N ARG A 539 -13.38 2.72 -0.75
CA ARG A 539 -13.17 2.79 0.70
C ARG A 539 -14.22 1.94 1.40
N GLN A 540 -13.77 1.01 2.24
CA GLN A 540 -14.63 0.30 3.18
C GLN A 540 -14.17 0.60 4.59
N HIS A 541 -15.13 0.82 5.49
CA HIS A 541 -14.88 0.60 6.90
C HIS A 541 -15.04 -0.89 7.13
N THR A 542 -13.98 -1.55 7.58
CA THR A 542 -14.02 -2.98 7.88
C THR A 542 -14.80 -3.16 9.18
N PRO A 543 -15.98 -3.82 9.16
CA PRO A 543 -16.79 -3.99 10.37
C PRO A 543 -16.04 -4.78 11.44
N ASP A 544 -15.14 -5.69 11.07
CA ASP A 544 -14.31 -6.44 12.03
C ASP A 544 -13.32 -5.55 12.79
N LEU A 545 -12.83 -4.48 12.15
CA LEU A 545 -12.00 -3.47 12.82
C LEU A 545 -12.86 -2.48 13.62
N GLN A 546 -14.13 -2.28 13.23
CA GLN A 546 -15.08 -1.54 14.05
C GLN A 546 -15.46 -2.33 15.31
N ALA A 547 -15.71 -3.64 15.20
CA ALA A 547 -15.98 -4.49 16.36
C ALA A 547 -14.77 -4.54 17.31
N ALA A 548 -13.54 -4.64 16.78
CA ALA A 548 -12.33 -4.55 17.59
C ALA A 548 -12.15 -3.18 18.27
N ALA A 549 -12.51 -2.08 17.60
CA ALA A 549 -12.47 -0.74 18.17
C ALA A 549 -13.61 -0.47 19.18
N GLU A 550 -14.80 -1.00 18.92
CA GLU A 550 -15.98 -0.88 19.79
C GLU A 550 -15.84 -1.71 21.07
N GLU A 551 -15.12 -2.85 21.02
CA GLU A 551 -14.72 -3.60 22.24
C GLU A 551 -13.70 -2.84 23.10
N GLU A 552 -12.93 -1.90 22.53
CA GLU A 552 -12.05 -0.99 23.29
C GLU A 552 -12.82 0.24 23.85
N GLU A 553 -13.93 0.64 23.24
CA GLU A 553 -14.74 1.82 23.64
C GLU A 553 -15.57 1.62 24.93
N GLU A 554 -15.84 0.39 25.39
CA GLU A 554 -16.58 0.18 26.66
C GLU A 554 -15.77 0.57 27.94
N GLY A 555 -14.54 1.07 27.79
CA GLY A 555 -13.60 1.35 28.88
C GLY A 555 -13.48 2.79 29.38
N GLY A 556 -13.93 3.83 28.68
CA GLY A 556 -13.77 5.21 29.16
C GLY A 556 -14.13 6.30 28.13
N GLU A 557 -14.69 7.41 28.62
CA GLU A 557 -15.05 8.62 27.84
C GLU A 557 -13.81 9.39 27.32
N GLU A 558 -12.86 8.73 26.68
CA GLU A 558 -11.77 9.41 25.97
C GLU A 558 -12.22 9.81 24.56
N GLU A 559 -11.87 11.06 24.21
CA GLU A 559 -12.19 11.74 22.97
C GLU A 559 -11.78 10.87 21.76
N ILE A 560 -12.77 10.30 21.06
CA ILE A 560 -12.58 9.43 19.90
C ILE A 560 -11.80 10.20 18.83
N THR A 561 -10.47 10.01 18.78
CA THR A 561 -9.67 10.43 17.63
C THR A 561 -10.04 9.54 16.44
N GLU A 562 -10.46 10.16 15.33
CA GLU A 562 -11.09 9.57 14.12
C GLU A 562 -10.20 8.58 13.30
N ASP A 563 -9.41 7.73 13.94
CA ASP A 563 -8.48 6.81 13.26
C ASP A 563 -9.08 5.41 13.03
N LYS A 564 -10.35 5.35 12.60
CA LYS A 564 -10.93 4.07 12.16
C LYS A 564 -10.17 3.59 10.91
N PRO A 565 -9.56 2.39 10.93
CA PRO A 565 -8.74 1.90 9.83
C PRO A 565 -9.57 1.81 8.55
N ILE A 566 -9.09 2.48 7.50
CA ILE A 566 -9.75 2.51 6.20
C ILE A 566 -9.20 1.36 5.36
N SER A 567 -10.10 0.60 4.76
CA SER A 567 -9.77 -0.46 3.83
C SER A 567 -9.90 0.03 2.38
N ALA A 568 -8.83 -0.04 1.60
CA ALA A 568 -8.86 0.25 0.16
C ALA A 568 -9.08 -1.03 -0.66
N ARG A 569 -10.10 -1.07 -1.52
CA ARG A 569 -10.38 -2.20 -2.43
C ARG A 569 -9.49 -2.23 -3.67
N TYR A 570 -9.30 -1.07 -4.29
CA TYR A 570 -8.62 -0.96 -5.57
C TYR A 570 -7.56 0.11 -5.49
N PHE A 571 -6.35 -0.19 -5.99
CA PHE A 571 -5.32 0.82 -6.13
C PHE A 571 -4.62 0.72 -7.50
N THR A 572 -3.95 1.80 -7.88
CA THR A 572 -3.16 1.90 -9.11
C THR A 572 -1.90 2.67 -8.77
N SER A 573 -0.73 2.13 -9.14
CA SER A 573 0.53 2.81 -8.89
C SER A 573 0.65 4.12 -9.68
N LEU A 574 1.24 5.12 -9.03
CA LEU A 574 1.54 6.44 -9.56
C LEU A 574 3.02 6.74 -9.34
N SER A 575 3.66 7.38 -10.32
CA SER A 575 4.95 8.01 -10.06
C SER A 575 4.82 9.21 -9.14
N SER A 576 5.92 9.63 -8.51
CA SER A 576 5.94 10.87 -7.71
C SER A 576 5.44 12.07 -8.51
N LEU A 577 5.84 12.15 -9.78
CA LEU A 577 5.40 13.20 -10.69
C LEU A 577 3.91 13.08 -11.03
N GLU A 578 3.40 11.87 -11.29
CA GLU A 578 1.98 11.63 -11.51
C GLU A 578 1.15 12.00 -10.27
N ALA A 579 1.56 11.53 -9.09
CA ALA A 579 0.89 11.85 -7.82
C ALA A 579 0.90 13.35 -7.55
N PHE A 580 2.02 14.04 -7.77
CA PHE A 580 2.10 15.49 -7.66
C PHE A 580 1.11 16.17 -8.63
N MET A 581 1.15 15.82 -9.93
CA MET A 581 0.33 16.47 -10.96
C MET A 581 -1.17 16.23 -10.74
N TYR A 582 -1.55 15.07 -10.23
CA TYR A 582 -2.96 14.68 -10.06
C TYR A 582 -3.52 14.95 -8.66
N SER A 583 -2.67 15.22 -7.68
CA SER A 583 -3.05 15.50 -6.30
C SER A 583 -4.12 16.56 -6.13
N HIS A 584 -4.81 16.56 -4.99
CA HIS A 584 -5.81 17.58 -4.64
C HIS A 584 -5.22 18.93 -4.21
N THR A 585 -4.19 18.95 -3.38
CA THR A 585 -3.44 20.15 -3.01
C THR A 585 -1.94 19.90 -3.18
N ALA A 586 -1.19 20.98 -3.43
CA ALA A 586 0.26 20.95 -3.50
C ALA A 586 0.74 22.35 -3.15
N VAL A 587 1.52 22.47 -2.08
CA VAL A 587 2.05 23.74 -1.59
C VAL A 587 3.56 23.61 -1.34
N PRO A 588 4.36 24.66 -1.65
CA PRO A 588 5.74 24.71 -1.19
C PRO A 588 5.80 24.47 0.32
N HIS A 589 6.73 23.65 0.77
CA HIS A 589 6.99 23.51 2.20
C HIS A 589 7.86 24.69 2.64
N GLU A 590 7.24 25.71 3.23
CA GLU A 590 7.97 26.73 3.95
C GLU A 590 8.41 26.14 5.30
N PRO A 591 9.72 26.12 5.62
CA PRO A 591 10.15 25.76 6.96
C PRO A 591 9.45 26.72 7.95
N ALA A 592 8.83 26.20 9.00
CA ALA A 592 8.07 27.04 9.91
C ALA A 592 8.99 28.16 10.45
N PRO A 593 8.52 29.42 10.50
CA PRO A 593 9.34 30.54 10.96
C PRO A 593 9.81 30.27 12.39
N GLY A 594 11.12 30.15 12.59
CA GLY A 594 11.71 29.81 13.89
C GLY A 594 11.84 28.31 14.18
N SER A 595 11.49 27.41 13.24
CA SER A 595 12.16 26.10 13.22
C SER A 595 13.65 26.44 13.21
N PRO A 596 14.48 25.86 14.09
CA PRO A 596 15.91 25.96 13.88
C PRO A 596 16.10 25.46 12.45
N SER A 597 16.48 26.37 11.54
CA SER A 597 17.33 25.96 10.44
C SER A 597 18.37 25.15 11.18
N VAL A 598 18.36 23.83 10.99
CA VAL A 598 19.44 22.99 11.47
C VAL A 598 20.63 23.60 10.76
N VAL A 599 21.26 24.56 11.42
CA VAL A 599 22.58 25.03 11.11
C VAL A 599 23.31 23.75 11.40
N VAL A 600 23.49 22.98 10.33
CA VAL A 600 24.42 21.87 10.31
C VAL A 600 25.70 22.58 10.72
N GLU A 601 26.04 22.52 12.01
CA GLU A 601 27.36 22.87 12.47
C GLU A 601 28.29 22.14 11.51
N GLU A 602 29.21 22.88 10.90
CA GLU A 602 30.19 22.36 9.95
C GLU A 602 30.89 21.16 10.60
N TYR A 603 30.35 19.96 10.38
CA TYR A 603 31.00 18.71 10.71
C TYR A 603 32.06 18.52 9.61
N ASP A 604 33.30 18.33 10.04
CA ASP A 604 34.48 18.18 9.17
C ASP A 604 34.21 17.20 8.02
N ASP A 605 34.13 17.76 6.81
CA ASP A 605 34.23 17.30 5.41
C ASP A 605 34.00 15.84 4.93
N ASP A 606 33.79 14.81 5.75
CA ASP A 606 33.70 13.41 5.27
C ASP A 606 32.38 12.67 5.60
N ASP A 607 31.50 13.22 6.45
CA ASP A 607 30.22 12.58 6.79
C ASP A 607 29.03 13.20 6.03
N ILE A 608 28.56 12.42 5.07
CA ILE A 608 27.47 12.65 4.10
C ILE A 608 26.13 12.87 4.83
N PHE A 609 25.90 14.05 5.40
CA PHE A 609 24.53 14.52 5.58
C PHE A 609 24.07 15.18 4.28
N PRO A 610 22.90 14.81 3.73
CA PRO A 610 22.42 15.36 2.47
C PRO A 610 22.26 16.86 2.62
N SER A 611 23.06 17.59 1.87
CA SER A 611 22.88 19.00 1.55
C SER A 611 21.41 19.33 1.30
N THR A 612 21.02 20.56 1.55
CA THR A 612 19.72 21.16 1.22
C THR A 612 19.49 21.26 -0.31
N ASP A 613 19.90 20.25 -1.08
CA ASP A 613 19.93 20.18 -2.54
C ASP A 613 18.56 19.89 -3.16
N HIS A 614 17.48 20.02 -2.39
CA HIS A 614 16.14 19.70 -2.85
C HIS A 614 15.15 20.72 -2.30
N SER A 615 14.22 21.15 -3.16
CA SER A 615 13.03 21.85 -2.71
C SER A 615 11.98 20.82 -2.28
N ARG A 616 11.13 21.17 -1.31
CA ARG A 616 10.11 20.27 -0.76
C ARG A 616 8.72 20.84 -1.02
N VAL A 617 7.80 19.97 -1.44
CA VAL A 617 6.38 20.28 -1.59
C VAL A 617 5.58 19.36 -0.70
N ILE A 618 4.55 19.88 -0.03
CA ILE A 618 3.54 19.07 0.64
C ILE A 618 2.34 18.88 -0.28
N VAL A 619 2.04 17.61 -0.58
CA VAL A 619 0.93 17.17 -1.42
C VAL A 619 -0.20 16.63 -0.55
N ASN A 620 -1.44 17.02 -0.86
CA ASN A 620 -2.64 16.68 -0.09
C ASN A 620 -2.52 17.02 1.41
N ASP A 621 -1.70 18.02 1.74
CA ASP A 621 -1.47 18.51 3.11
C ASP A 621 -0.71 17.53 4.03
N TRP A 622 -0.20 16.40 3.52
CA TRP A 622 0.51 15.40 4.33
C TRP A 622 1.73 14.74 3.65
N LEU A 623 1.73 14.62 2.32
CA LEU A 623 2.72 13.85 1.59
C LEU A 623 3.88 14.74 1.16
N PRO A 624 5.04 14.69 1.83
CA PRO A 624 6.19 15.44 1.35
C PRO A 624 6.73 14.81 0.07
N ILE A 625 6.98 15.62 -0.95
CA ILE A 625 7.67 15.22 -2.17
C ILE A 625 8.91 16.11 -2.33
N LEU A 626 10.06 15.47 -2.54
CA LEU A 626 11.31 16.15 -2.84
C LEU A 626 11.39 16.47 -4.34
N VAL A 627 11.80 17.68 -4.69
CA VAL A 627 11.95 18.13 -6.07
C VAL A 627 13.39 18.56 -6.29
N LYS A 628 14.04 17.93 -7.28
CA LYS A 628 15.39 18.24 -7.73
C LYS A 628 15.39 18.59 -9.21
N SER A 629 16.21 19.57 -9.56
CA SER A 629 16.55 19.95 -10.93
C SER A 629 17.93 19.41 -11.27
N GLU A 630 18.09 18.79 -12.43
CA GLU A 630 19.41 18.44 -12.99
C GLU A 630 19.88 19.44 -14.05
N ALA A 631 19.05 20.45 -14.38
CA ALA A 631 19.45 21.51 -15.29
C ALA A 631 20.36 22.50 -14.56
N ARG A 632 21.55 22.73 -15.13
CA ARG A 632 22.58 23.61 -14.53
C ARG A 632 22.12 25.05 -14.33
N ASP A 633 21.14 25.48 -15.12
CA ASP A 633 20.61 26.84 -15.17
C ASP A 633 19.26 27.00 -14.47
N VAL A 634 18.75 25.96 -13.79
CA VAL A 634 17.44 26.00 -13.12
C VAL A 634 17.58 25.50 -11.70
N SER A 635 17.29 26.38 -10.74
CA SER A 635 17.33 26.04 -9.32
C SER A 635 16.23 25.03 -8.95
N HIS A 636 16.36 24.39 -7.78
CA HIS A 636 15.35 23.44 -7.30
C HIS A 636 14.01 24.15 -6.98
N GLU A 637 14.07 25.39 -6.50
CA GLU A 637 12.92 26.26 -6.27
C GLU A 637 12.25 26.65 -7.58
N GLU A 638 13.03 27.02 -8.61
CA GLU A 638 12.49 27.35 -9.93
C GLU A 638 11.82 26.15 -10.59
N ALA A 639 12.43 24.96 -10.50
CA ALA A 639 11.83 23.71 -10.96
C ALA A 639 10.52 23.39 -10.22
N THR A 640 10.48 23.64 -8.90
CA THR A 640 9.28 23.46 -8.08
C THR A 640 8.17 24.44 -8.45
N ALA A 641 8.51 25.71 -8.62
CA ALA A 641 7.58 26.75 -9.07
C ALA A 641 6.99 26.41 -10.46
N LEU A 642 7.83 25.93 -11.38
CA LEU A 642 7.40 25.47 -12.70
C LEU A 642 6.38 24.33 -12.60
N LEU A 643 6.65 23.32 -11.77
CA LEU A 643 5.74 22.19 -11.56
C LEU A 643 4.41 22.63 -10.93
N LEU A 644 4.45 23.50 -9.92
CA LEU A 644 3.25 24.05 -9.28
C LEU A 644 2.39 24.83 -10.29
N GLU A 645 3.02 25.64 -11.14
CA GLU A 645 2.34 26.32 -12.24
C GLU A 645 1.72 25.32 -13.23
N SER A 646 2.48 24.30 -13.67
CA SER A 646 1.98 23.26 -14.58
C SER A 646 0.77 22.54 -14.00
N ARG A 647 0.82 22.18 -12.72
CA ARG A 647 -0.29 21.52 -12.02
C ARG A 647 -1.52 22.42 -11.94
N ALA A 648 -1.35 23.69 -11.58
CA ALA A 648 -2.45 24.65 -11.53
C ALA A 648 -3.11 24.81 -12.90
N LEU A 649 -2.32 24.96 -13.96
CA LEU A 649 -2.80 25.07 -15.34
C LEU A 649 -3.52 23.81 -15.81
N LEU A 650 -3.01 22.61 -15.48
CA LEU A 650 -3.68 21.35 -15.81
C LEU A 650 -5.09 21.29 -15.21
N ARG A 651 -5.23 21.64 -13.93
CA ARG A 651 -6.51 21.63 -13.21
C ARG A 651 -7.48 22.64 -13.77
N GLN A 652 -6.98 23.84 -14.06
CA GLN A 652 -7.79 24.87 -14.68
C GLN A 652 -8.29 24.45 -16.07
N ALA A 653 -7.41 23.84 -16.88
CA ALA A 653 -7.77 23.31 -18.19
C ALA A 653 -8.77 22.15 -18.08
N TYR A 654 -8.63 21.31 -17.05
CA TYR A 654 -9.55 20.21 -16.74
C TYR A 654 -10.96 20.72 -16.42
N ASP A 655 -11.09 21.65 -15.48
CA ASP A 655 -12.37 22.25 -15.10
C ASP A 655 -13.02 22.97 -16.30
N THR A 656 -12.19 23.64 -17.09
CA THR A 656 -12.61 24.30 -18.33
C THR A 656 -13.14 23.30 -19.36
N ALA A 657 -12.46 22.17 -19.55
CA ALA A 657 -12.88 21.13 -20.49
C ALA A 657 -14.21 20.48 -20.07
N ILE A 658 -14.41 20.20 -18.77
CA ILE A 658 -15.69 19.72 -18.23
C ILE A 658 -16.79 20.74 -18.49
N THR A 659 -16.52 22.01 -18.26
CA THR A 659 -17.49 23.09 -18.47
C THR A 659 -17.88 23.23 -19.93
N GLN A 660 -16.89 23.22 -20.83
CA GLN A 660 -17.12 23.23 -22.28
C GLN A 660 -17.97 22.06 -22.73
N PHE A 661 -17.69 20.89 -22.17
CA PHE A 661 -18.41 19.68 -22.48
C PHE A 661 -19.89 19.82 -22.12
N PHE A 662 -20.23 20.26 -20.92
CA PHE A 662 -21.62 20.46 -20.51
C PHE A 662 -22.32 21.64 -21.20
N THR A 663 -21.60 22.72 -21.51
CA THR A 663 -22.22 23.95 -22.06
C THR A 663 -22.36 23.94 -23.59
N LYS A 664 -21.39 23.37 -24.33
CA LYS A 664 -21.38 23.38 -25.79
C LYS A 664 -21.52 21.99 -26.44
N ALA A 665 -21.58 20.92 -25.65
CA ALA A 665 -21.64 19.53 -26.13
C ALA A 665 -20.55 19.20 -27.19
N LYS A 666 -19.38 19.86 -27.09
CA LYS A 666 -18.24 19.63 -27.97
C LYS A 666 -17.28 18.66 -27.32
N THR A 667 -16.75 17.70 -28.10
CA THR A 667 -15.58 16.93 -27.67
C THR A 667 -14.39 17.87 -27.58
N ALA A 668 -13.82 18.03 -26.39
CA ALA A 668 -12.65 18.87 -26.17
C ALA A 668 -11.37 18.18 -26.69
N ILE A 669 -11.28 18.05 -28.03
CA ILE A 669 -10.10 17.48 -28.71
C ILE A 669 -8.83 18.25 -28.29
N GLU A 670 -8.94 19.58 -28.21
CA GLU A 670 -7.86 20.46 -27.73
C GLU A 670 -7.40 20.11 -26.31
N PHE A 671 -8.32 19.77 -25.41
CA PHE A 671 -7.97 19.34 -24.06
C PHE A 671 -7.29 17.97 -24.08
N TYR A 672 -7.75 17.05 -24.93
CA TYR A 672 -7.07 15.77 -25.11
C TYR A 672 -5.64 15.92 -25.62
N ASP A 673 -5.41 16.83 -26.57
CA ASP A 673 -4.07 17.15 -27.07
C ASP A 673 -3.20 17.73 -25.95
N LEU A 674 -3.75 18.62 -25.13
CA LEU A 674 -3.07 19.18 -23.96
C LEU A 674 -2.68 18.10 -22.94
N VAL A 675 -3.58 17.17 -22.61
CA VAL A 675 -3.31 16.04 -21.71
C VAL A 675 -2.25 15.11 -22.32
N SER A 676 -2.32 14.87 -23.63
CA SER A 676 -1.33 14.06 -24.36
C SER A 676 0.06 14.70 -24.35
N GLU A 677 0.15 16.02 -24.32
CA GLU A 677 1.43 16.74 -24.22
C GLU A 677 1.99 16.74 -22.81
N MET A 678 1.14 16.88 -21.79
CA MET A 678 1.57 16.66 -20.41
C MET A 678 2.10 15.24 -20.22
N LEU A 679 1.45 14.22 -20.80
CA LEU A 679 1.96 12.85 -20.82
C LEU A 679 3.35 12.78 -21.42
N LYS A 680 3.57 13.46 -22.56
CA LYS A 680 4.89 13.54 -23.17
C LYS A 680 5.88 14.20 -22.20
N ALA A 681 5.54 15.35 -21.60
CA ALA A 681 6.39 16.05 -20.65
C ALA A 681 6.82 15.16 -19.47
N MET A 682 5.88 14.43 -18.87
CA MET A 682 6.18 13.50 -17.76
C MET A 682 6.98 12.26 -18.17
N THR A 683 6.95 11.89 -19.45
CA THR A 683 7.58 10.65 -19.96
C THR A 683 8.87 10.89 -20.74
N ILE A 684 9.24 12.15 -20.99
CA ILE A 684 10.52 12.52 -21.57
C ILE A 684 11.63 12.07 -20.60
N ASN A 685 12.17 10.88 -20.90
CA ASN A 685 13.30 10.20 -20.28
C ASN A 685 13.21 9.94 -18.77
N SER A 686 12.27 9.09 -18.36
CA SER A 686 12.31 8.48 -17.02
C SER A 686 13.27 7.29 -16.89
N ARG A 687 13.81 6.72 -17.99
CA ARG A 687 14.81 5.63 -17.96
C ARG A 687 15.62 5.53 -19.26
N GLN A 688 16.87 5.93 -19.21
CA GLN A 688 18.00 5.00 -19.26
C GLN A 688 19.22 5.77 -18.74
N PRO A 689 19.79 5.42 -17.57
CA PRO A 689 21.21 5.69 -17.37
C PRO A 689 21.97 4.95 -18.48
N ASP A 690 22.91 5.64 -19.14
CA ASP A 690 23.84 5.02 -20.08
C ASP A 690 24.69 3.93 -19.41
#